data_AF-A0A5F5PN50-F1
#
_entry.id   AF-A0A5F5PN50-F1
#
_cell.length_a   1.000
_cell.length_b   1.000
_cell.length_c   1.000
_cell.angle_alpha   90.00
_cell.angle_beta   90.00
_cell.angle_gamma   90.00
#
_symmetry.space_group_name_H-M   'P 1'
#
loop_
_entity.id
_entity.type
_entity.pdbx_description
1 polymer ?
#
loop_
_entity_poly.entity_id
_entity_poly.type
_entity_poly.pdbx_seq_one_letter_code
_entity_poly.pdbx_strand_id
1 'polypeptide(L)'
;MILKDKLEKNRRESQSEREEFENEFKQQYEREKVLLTEENKKLTSELDKLTTLYENLSVHNQQLEEEVKDLADKRESVAHWEAQITEIIQWVSDEKDARGYLQALASKMTEELEALRNSSLGTRATDMPWKMRRFAKLDMSARLELQSALDAEIRAKQAIQEELNKVKASNIVTECKLKDSEKKNLELLSEIEQLIKDTEELRSEKGVEPRDSQHSFLAFLNAPPDALDQLETDPVENTYVWNPNVKFYIQSRSTSSEDEPVKTVDSAPLPVHTPTLRKKGCPGSAGFPAKRKTHQFFVKSFATPTKCHQCTSLMVGLIRQGCSCEVCGFSCHITCVNKAPTTCPVPPEQTKGPLGIDPQKGTGTAYEGHVRIPKPAGVKKGWQRALAVVCDFKLFLYDIAEGKASQPSVVVSQVIDMRDEEFSVSSVLASDVIHASRKDIPCIFRVTASQLSASNNTCSILMLADSENEKSKWVGVLSELHKILKKNKFRDRSVYVPKEAYDSTLPLIKTTQAAAIIDHERIALGNEEGLFVVHVTKDEIIRVGDNKKIHQIELIPNDQLVAVISGRNRHVRLFPMSALDGRETEFYKLAETKGCQTITSGRVRHGALTCLCVAMKRQVLCYELFQSKTRHRKFKEIQVPYNVQWMAIFSEQLCVGFQSGFLRYPLNGEGSPYSMLHSNDHTLSFIAHQPMDAICAVEISSKEYLLCFNSIGIYTDCQGRRSRQQELMWPANPSSCCYNAPYLSVYSENAVDIFDVNSMEWIQTLPLKKVRPLNSEGSLNLLGLETIRLIYFKNKMAEGDELVVPETSDNSRKQMVRNINNKRRYSFRVPEEERMQQRREMLRDPEMRNKLISNPTNFNHIAHMGPGDGIQILKDLPMNPRPQESRTVFSGSVSIPSITKSRPEPGRSMSASSGLSARSSAQNGSALKREFSGGSYSAKRQPMPSPSEGSLSSGGMDQGSDAPARDFDGEDSDSPRHSTASNSSNLSSPPSPVSPRKTKSLSLESTDRGGWEP
;
A
#
# COMPACT_ATOMS: atom_id res chain seq x y z
N MET A 1 -25.97 83.76 45.45
CA MET A 1 -25.94 83.77 43.97
C MET A 1 -24.87 82.81 43.49
N ILE A 2 -23.61 83.22 43.33
CA ILE A 2 -22.46 82.48 42.74
C ILE A 2 -22.42 80.95 42.99
N LEU A 3 -22.64 80.47 44.22
CA LEU A 3 -22.66 79.02 44.53
C LEU A 3 -23.79 78.26 43.83
N LYS A 4 -24.98 78.85 43.71
CA LYS A 4 -26.11 78.26 42.97
C LYS A 4 -25.80 78.21 41.48
N ASP A 5 -25.21 79.27 40.94
CA ASP A 5 -24.86 79.35 39.51
C ASP A 5 -23.78 78.32 39.14
N LYS A 6 -22.82 78.07 40.04
CA LYS A 6 -21.84 76.97 39.90
C LYS A 6 -22.50 75.59 39.94
N LEU A 7 -23.47 75.36 40.82
CA LEU A 7 -24.21 74.09 40.89
C LEU A 7 -25.06 73.86 39.64
N GLU A 8 -25.79 74.89 39.20
CA GLU A 8 -26.64 74.87 37.99
C GLU A 8 -25.81 74.76 36.70
N LYS A 9 -24.55 75.21 36.72
CA LYS A 9 -23.59 75.00 35.64
C LYS A 9 -23.08 73.55 35.64
N ASN A 10 -22.55 73.05 36.77
CA ASN A 10 -22.01 71.69 36.88
C ASN A 10 -23.08 70.62 36.57
N ARG A 11 -24.34 70.83 37.02
CA ARG A 11 -25.48 69.97 36.66
C ARG A 11 -25.75 69.91 35.15
N ARG A 12 -25.50 71.00 34.41
CA ARG A 12 -25.64 71.04 32.94
C ARG A 12 -24.43 70.43 32.23
N GLU A 13 -23.22 70.63 32.75
CA GLU A 13 -22.00 69.98 32.23
C GLU A 13 -22.13 68.46 32.38
N SER A 14 -22.44 67.94 33.58
CA SER A 14 -22.66 66.50 33.81
C SER A 14 -23.85 65.91 33.03
N GLN A 15 -24.87 66.71 32.72
CA GLN A 15 -25.95 66.29 31.83
C GLN A 15 -25.47 66.20 30.36
N SER A 16 -24.68 67.17 29.88
CA SER A 16 -24.07 67.15 28.54
C SER A 16 -23.13 65.96 28.38
N GLU A 17 -22.23 65.73 29.35
CA GLU A 17 -21.31 64.59 29.37
C GLU A 17 -22.05 63.24 29.28
N ARG A 18 -23.21 63.12 29.95
CA ARG A 18 -24.05 61.92 29.87
C ARG A 18 -24.74 61.77 28.52
N GLU A 19 -25.28 62.86 27.97
CA GLU A 19 -25.92 62.85 26.66
C GLU A 19 -24.90 62.59 25.53
N GLU A 20 -23.66 63.07 25.66
CA GLU A 20 -22.54 62.74 24.77
C GLU A 20 -22.17 61.25 24.86
N PHE A 21 -21.95 60.72 26.07
CA PHE A 21 -21.62 59.29 26.27
C PHE A 21 -22.71 58.34 25.76
N GLU A 22 -24.00 58.68 25.95
CA GLU A 22 -25.12 57.88 25.43
C GLU A 22 -25.15 57.89 23.88
N ASN A 23 -24.83 59.02 23.25
CA ASN A 23 -24.71 59.12 21.80
C ASN A 23 -23.49 58.37 21.26
N GLU A 24 -22.33 58.42 21.93
CA GLU A 24 -21.14 57.64 21.55
C GLU A 24 -21.40 56.13 21.64
N PHE A 25 -21.98 55.65 22.75
CA PHE A 25 -22.32 54.24 22.93
C PHE A 25 -23.33 53.76 21.88
N LYS A 26 -24.37 54.56 21.59
CA LYS A 26 -25.35 54.28 20.54
C LYS A 26 -24.71 54.24 19.14
N GLN A 27 -23.76 55.12 18.86
CA GLN A 27 -23.02 55.14 17.60
C GLN A 27 -22.05 53.95 17.48
N GLN A 28 -21.45 53.49 18.57
CA GLN A 28 -20.67 52.26 18.61
C GLN A 28 -21.55 51.03 18.34
N TYR A 29 -22.70 50.92 19.01
CA TYR A 29 -23.65 49.82 18.80
C TYR A 29 -24.14 49.73 17.35
N GLU A 30 -24.50 50.85 16.72
CA GLU A 30 -24.91 50.84 15.31
C GLU A 30 -23.75 50.49 14.35
N ARG A 31 -22.49 50.84 14.65
CA ARG A 31 -21.32 50.36 13.88
C ARG A 31 -21.16 48.84 13.98
N GLU A 32 -21.21 48.32 15.20
CA GLU A 32 -21.04 46.88 15.49
C GLU A 32 -22.16 46.05 14.83
N LYS A 33 -23.41 46.53 14.96
CA LYS A 33 -24.58 45.98 14.26
C LYS A 33 -24.42 45.98 12.74
N VAL A 34 -23.93 47.06 12.14
CA VAL A 34 -23.66 47.10 10.68
C VAL A 34 -22.63 46.04 10.29
N LEU A 35 -21.50 45.97 11.00
CA LEU A 35 -20.45 44.97 10.75
C LEU A 35 -20.99 43.54 10.85
N LEU A 36 -21.76 43.22 11.90
CA LEU A 36 -22.40 41.92 12.07
C LEU A 36 -23.40 41.60 10.93
N THR A 37 -24.14 42.58 10.40
CA THR A 37 -25.00 42.34 9.23
C THR A 37 -24.24 42.15 7.92
N GLU A 38 -23.04 42.72 7.78
CA GLU A 38 -22.18 42.54 6.62
C GLU A 38 -21.46 41.18 6.66
N GLU A 39 -20.98 40.78 7.84
CA GLU A 39 -20.43 39.44 8.08
C GLU A 39 -21.48 38.34 7.87
N ASN A 40 -22.71 38.50 8.38
CA ASN A 40 -23.80 37.55 8.12
C ASN A 40 -24.11 37.43 6.62
N LYS A 41 -24.22 38.55 5.89
CA LYS A 41 -24.40 38.51 4.42
C LYS A 41 -23.26 37.80 3.70
N LYS A 42 -22.02 38.01 4.14
CA LYS A 42 -20.84 37.34 3.61
C LYS A 42 -20.94 35.83 3.83
N LEU A 43 -21.23 35.40 5.06
CA LEU A 43 -21.40 33.99 5.45
C LEU A 43 -22.55 33.32 4.68
N THR A 44 -23.70 33.97 4.51
CA THR A 44 -24.77 33.46 3.62
C THR A 44 -24.24 33.25 2.21
N SER A 45 -23.54 34.24 1.65
CA SER A 45 -22.97 34.11 0.29
C SER A 45 -21.89 33.02 0.17
N GLU A 46 -21.27 32.59 1.26
CA GLU A 46 -20.30 31.48 1.28
C GLU A 46 -21.02 30.13 1.45
N LEU A 47 -22.09 30.08 2.23
CA LEU A 47 -23.00 28.94 2.37
C LEU A 47 -23.71 28.61 1.04
N ASP A 48 -24.19 29.62 0.31
CA ASP A 48 -24.81 29.45 -1.01
C ASP A 48 -23.83 28.79 -1.99
N LYS A 49 -22.59 29.31 -2.06
CA LYS A 49 -21.52 28.75 -2.92
C LYS A 49 -21.17 27.32 -2.53
N LEU A 50 -21.06 27.02 -1.23
CA LEU A 50 -20.83 25.65 -0.73
C LEU A 50 -21.97 24.71 -1.08
N THR A 51 -23.21 25.19 -1.04
CA THR A 51 -24.40 24.41 -1.42
C THR A 51 -24.38 24.07 -2.91
N THR A 52 -24.15 25.06 -3.79
CA THR A 52 -24.01 24.82 -5.24
C THR A 52 -22.82 23.90 -5.56
N LEU A 53 -21.69 24.00 -4.83
CA LEU A 53 -20.58 23.06 -5.00
C LEU A 53 -20.95 21.62 -4.58
N TYR A 54 -21.70 21.46 -3.48
CA TYR A 54 -22.20 20.15 -3.04
C TYR A 54 -23.17 19.53 -4.04
N GLU A 55 -24.10 20.32 -4.59
CA GLU A 55 -25.05 19.87 -5.63
C GLU A 55 -24.31 19.38 -6.89
N ASN A 56 -23.36 20.17 -7.41
CA ASN A 56 -22.54 19.78 -8.56
C ASN A 56 -21.71 18.51 -8.29
N LEU A 57 -21.16 18.36 -7.08
CA LEU A 57 -20.43 17.16 -6.68
C LEU A 57 -21.35 15.93 -6.58
N SER A 58 -22.57 16.12 -6.09
CA SER A 58 -23.59 15.06 -6.00
C SER A 58 -24.00 14.55 -7.39
N VAL A 59 -24.25 15.46 -8.34
CA VAL A 59 -24.56 15.09 -9.73
C VAL A 59 -23.39 14.37 -10.39
N HIS A 60 -22.15 14.85 -10.18
CA HIS A 60 -20.97 14.19 -10.74
C HIS A 60 -20.74 12.78 -10.14
N ASN A 61 -20.94 12.61 -8.83
CA ASN A 61 -20.87 11.29 -8.19
C ASN A 61 -21.95 10.33 -8.74
N GLN A 62 -23.19 10.80 -8.94
CA GLN A 62 -24.25 9.99 -9.52
C GLN A 62 -23.94 9.55 -10.96
N GLN A 63 -23.33 10.43 -11.76
CA GLN A 63 -22.86 10.09 -13.10
C GLN A 63 -21.69 9.07 -13.08
N LEU A 64 -20.77 9.17 -12.11
CA LEU A 64 -19.70 8.19 -11.92
C LEU A 64 -20.25 6.82 -11.46
N GLU A 65 -21.29 6.78 -10.62
CA GLU A 65 -21.97 5.54 -10.25
C GLU A 65 -22.64 4.87 -11.46
N GLU A 66 -23.24 5.67 -12.36
CA GLU A 66 -23.79 5.19 -13.63
C GLU A 66 -22.70 4.67 -14.57
N GLU A 67 -21.59 5.40 -14.76
CA GLU A 67 -20.43 4.94 -15.56
C GLU A 67 -19.81 3.65 -15.00
N VAL A 68 -19.70 3.49 -13.68
CA VAL A 68 -19.19 2.27 -13.03
C VAL A 68 -20.12 1.09 -13.27
N LYS A 69 -21.45 1.28 -13.23
CA LYS A 69 -22.42 0.26 -13.59
C LYS A 69 -22.31 -0.12 -15.08
N ASP A 70 -22.23 0.88 -15.95
CA ASP A 70 -22.09 0.70 -17.40
C ASP A 70 -20.77 -0.03 -17.78
N LEU A 71 -19.73 0.08 -16.94
CA LEU A 71 -18.49 -0.69 -17.05
C LEU A 71 -18.60 -2.12 -16.47
N ALA A 72 -19.42 -2.33 -15.43
CA ALA A 72 -19.71 -3.66 -14.89
C ALA A 72 -20.48 -4.53 -15.89
N ASP A 73 -21.52 -3.98 -16.52
CA ASP A 73 -22.33 -4.66 -17.53
C ASP A 73 -21.47 -5.01 -18.78
N LYS A 74 -20.59 -4.09 -19.20
CA LYS A 74 -19.59 -4.36 -20.26
C LYS A 74 -18.62 -5.47 -19.87
N ARG A 75 -18.14 -5.49 -18.62
CA ARG A 75 -17.25 -6.54 -18.11
C ARG A 75 -17.93 -7.92 -18.08
N GLU A 76 -19.20 -8.00 -17.72
CA GLU A 76 -19.96 -9.25 -17.83
C GLU A 76 -20.11 -9.70 -19.29
N SER A 77 -20.35 -8.76 -20.22
CA SER A 77 -20.39 -9.08 -21.65
C SER A 77 -19.05 -9.62 -22.17
N VAL A 78 -17.91 -9.08 -21.71
CA VAL A 78 -16.57 -9.57 -22.07
C VAL A 78 -16.32 -10.96 -21.50
N ALA A 79 -16.66 -11.23 -20.24
CA ALA A 79 -16.55 -12.56 -19.65
C ALA A 79 -17.40 -13.61 -20.40
N HIS A 80 -18.57 -13.21 -20.94
CA HIS A 80 -19.38 -14.07 -21.80
C HIS A 80 -18.71 -14.36 -23.15
N TRP A 81 -18.09 -13.37 -23.80
CA TRP A 81 -17.30 -13.58 -25.01
C TRP A 81 -16.06 -14.45 -24.77
N GLU A 82 -15.35 -14.26 -23.66
CA GLU A 82 -14.21 -15.11 -23.26
C GLU A 82 -14.63 -16.56 -23.03
N ALA A 83 -15.81 -16.80 -22.44
CA ALA A 83 -16.39 -18.12 -22.30
C ALA A 83 -16.71 -18.77 -23.65
N GLN A 84 -17.36 -18.04 -24.58
CA GLN A 84 -17.64 -18.54 -25.93
C GLN A 84 -16.36 -18.85 -26.72
N ILE A 85 -15.33 -18.00 -26.62
CA ILE A 85 -14.02 -18.24 -27.26
C ILE A 85 -13.35 -19.48 -26.67
N THR A 86 -13.43 -19.68 -25.36
CA THR A 86 -12.90 -20.88 -24.69
C THR A 86 -13.63 -22.14 -25.15
N GLU A 87 -14.95 -22.10 -25.31
CA GLU A 87 -15.73 -23.20 -25.88
C GLU A 87 -15.31 -23.50 -27.34
N ILE A 88 -15.21 -22.49 -28.20
CA ILE A 88 -14.77 -22.66 -29.60
C ILE A 88 -13.37 -23.29 -29.66
N ILE A 89 -12.45 -22.90 -28.78
CA ILE A 89 -11.11 -23.50 -28.68
C ILE A 89 -11.19 -24.98 -28.28
N GLN A 90 -12.07 -25.35 -27.34
CA GLN A 90 -12.28 -26.74 -26.96
C GLN A 90 -12.83 -27.57 -28.12
N TRP A 91 -13.87 -27.09 -28.83
CA TRP A 91 -14.43 -27.76 -30.00
C TRP A 91 -13.39 -27.99 -31.10
N VAL A 92 -12.49 -27.02 -31.35
CA VAL A 92 -11.38 -27.16 -32.32
C VAL A 92 -10.31 -28.15 -31.82
N SER A 93 -10.09 -28.24 -30.51
CA SER A 93 -9.21 -29.26 -29.91
C SER A 93 -9.79 -30.66 -30.09
N ASP A 94 -11.06 -30.85 -29.77
CA ASP A 94 -11.76 -32.15 -29.87
C ASP A 94 -11.84 -32.62 -31.32
N GLU A 95 -12.10 -31.70 -32.27
CA GLU A 95 -12.08 -31.99 -33.71
C GLU A 95 -10.68 -32.41 -34.20
N LYS A 96 -9.63 -31.76 -33.68
CA LYS A 96 -8.24 -32.09 -34.00
C LYS A 96 -7.83 -33.47 -33.45
N ASP A 97 -8.23 -33.79 -32.22
CA ASP A 97 -7.93 -35.09 -31.62
C ASP A 97 -8.74 -36.22 -32.28
N ALA A 98 -9.98 -35.97 -32.70
CA ALA A 98 -10.76 -36.88 -33.54
C ALA A 98 -10.10 -37.12 -34.91
N ARG A 99 -9.59 -36.07 -35.57
CA ARG A 99 -8.78 -36.22 -36.81
C ARG A 99 -7.49 -37.02 -36.55
N GLY A 100 -6.79 -36.77 -35.44
CA GLY A 100 -5.59 -37.51 -35.05
C GLY A 100 -5.85 -39.00 -34.85
N TYR A 101 -6.96 -39.35 -34.18
CA TYR A 101 -7.41 -40.72 -34.00
C TYR A 101 -7.74 -41.42 -35.33
N LEU A 102 -8.48 -40.74 -36.22
CA LEU A 102 -8.79 -41.26 -37.56
C LEU A 102 -7.53 -41.42 -38.43
N GLN A 103 -6.57 -40.51 -38.34
CA GLN A 103 -5.30 -40.61 -39.05
C GLN A 103 -4.46 -41.79 -38.52
N ALA A 104 -4.38 -41.98 -37.20
CA ALA A 104 -3.71 -43.14 -36.61
C ALA A 104 -4.38 -44.47 -37.00
N LEU A 105 -5.72 -44.52 -37.07
CA LEU A 105 -6.48 -45.67 -37.55
C LEU A 105 -6.18 -45.96 -39.03
N ALA A 106 -6.15 -44.94 -39.88
CA ALA A 106 -5.80 -45.07 -41.30
C ALA A 106 -4.35 -45.53 -41.51
N SER A 107 -3.40 -45.01 -40.73
CA SER A 107 -2.00 -45.46 -40.73
C SER A 107 -1.90 -46.93 -40.32
N LYS A 108 -2.59 -47.36 -39.25
CA LYS A 108 -2.61 -48.77 -38.82
C LYS A 108 -3.25 -49.70 -39.86
N MET A 109 -4.35 -49.28 -40.49
CA MET A 109 -4.95 -50.03 -41.61
C MET A 109 -4.01 -50.13 -42.81
N THR A 110 -3.15 -49.12 -43.02
CA THR A 110 -2.12 -49.14 -44.07
C THR A 110 -0.98 -50.11 -43.70
N GLU A 111 -0.49 -50.10 -42.46
CA GLU A 111 0.48 -51.10 -41.97
C GLU A 111 -0.07 -52.53 -42.06
N GLU A 112 -1.34 -52.76 -41.70
CA GLU A 112 -1.97 -54.08 -41.83
C GLU A 112 -2.11 -54.51 -43.30
N LEU A 113 -2.40 -53.58 -44.21
CA LEU A 113 -2.41 -53.83 -45.66
C LEU A 113 -1.00 -54.11 -46.22
N GLU A 114 0.04 -53.42 -45.74
CA GLU A 114 1.42 -53.66 -46.16
C GLU A 114 2.01 -54.94 -45.56
N ALA A 115 1.65 -55.31 -44.33
CA ALA A 115 1.96 -56.60 -43.74
C ALA A 115 1.33 -57.75 -44.56
N LEU A 116 0.07 -57.60 -44.98
CA LEU A 116 -0.58 -58.53 -45.91
C LEU A 116 0.13 -58.57 -47.28
N ARG A 117 0.52 -57.42 -47.83
CA ARG A 117 1.25 -57.31 -49.11
C ARG A 117 2.62 -57.99 -49.07
N ASN A 118 3.34 -57.86 -47.96
CA ASN A 118 4.65 -58.48 -47.73
C ASN A 118 4.55 -59.99 -47.48
N SER A 119 3.36 -60.52 -47.18
CA SER A 119 3.11 -61.96 -47.07
C SER A 119 2.93 -62.67 -48.42
N SER A 120 2.83 -61.93 -49.55
CA SER A 120 2.48 -62.48 -50.86
C SER A 120 3.50 -62.16 -51.96
N LEU A 121 4.56 -62.99 -52.06
CA LEU A 121 5.36 -63.11 -53.28
C LEU A 121 4.66 -64.08 -54.25
N GLY A 122 3.96 -63.58 -55.27
CA GLY A 122 3.49 -64.46 -56.34
C GLY A 122 2.43 -63.91 -57.32
N THR A 123 2.84 -63.77 -58.58
CA THR A 123 2.00 -63.82 -59.80
C THR A 123 1.13 -62.59 -60.15
N ARG A 124 0.75 -62.51 -61.44
CA ARG A 124 0.16 -61.33 -62.10
C ARG A 124 -1.36 -61.22 -61.96
N ALA A 125 -1.87 -60.02 -62.25
CA ALA A 125 -3.28 -59.67 -62.20
C ALA A 125 -4.16 -60.40 -63.23
N THR A 126 -5.37 -60.76 -62.77
CA THR A 126 -6.60 -60.86 -63.55
C THR A 126 -7.74 -60.34 -62.68
N ASP A 127 -8.60 -59.47 -63.22
CA ASP A 127 -9.69 -58.86 -62.45
C ASP A 127 -10.72 -59.89 -61.95
N MET A 128 -11.25 -59.63 -60.76
CA MET A 128 -12.15 -60.54 -60.04
C MET A 128 -13.45 -59.84 -59.63
N PRO A 129 -14.58 -60.12 -60.32
CA PRO A 129 -15.85 -59.38 -60.16
C PRO A 129 -16.44 -59.33 -58.73
N TRP A 130 -16.02 -60.22 -57.83
CA TRP A 130 -16.45 -60.18 -56.42
C TRP A 130 -15.93 -58.96 -55.67
N LYS A 131 -14.77 -58.39 -56.06
CA LYS A 131 -14.26 -57.14 -55.46
C LYS A 131 -15.18 -55.96 -55.76
N MET A 132 -15.62 -55.81 -57.02
CA MET A 132 -16.61 -54.78 -57.39
C MET A 132 -17.93 -54.96 -56.63
N ARG A 133 -18.43 -56.19 -56.47
CA ARG A 133 -19.65 -56.45 -55.67
C ARG A 133 -19.48 -56.10 -54.19
N ARG A 134 -18.27 -56.27 -53.61
CA ARG A 134 -17.97 -55.86 -52.22
C ARG A 134 -17.86 -54.33 -52.10
N PHE A 135 -17.22 -53.66 -53.07
CA PHE A 135 -17.17 -52.20 -53.13
C PHE A 135 -18.56 -51.58 -53.28
N ALA A 136 -19.39 -52.07 -54.20
CA ALA A 136 -20.76 -51.59 -54.39
C ALA A 136 -21.64 -51.75 -53.14
N LYS A 137 -21.45 -52.82 -52.35
CA LYS A 137 -22.12 -52.97 -51.05
C LYS A 137 -21.61 -51.98 -50.00
N LEU A 138 -20.31 -51.68 -49.97
CA LEU A 138 -19.75 -50.68 -49.05
C LEU A 138 -20.18 -49.25 -49.42
N ASP A 139 -20.17 -48.91 -50.70
CA ASP A 139 -20.66 -47.63 -51.23
C ASP A 139 -22.17 -47.43 -50.93
N MET A 140 -22.98 -48.46 -51.17
CA MET A 140 -24.41 -48.43 -50.81
C MET A 140 -24.64 -48.33 -49.29
N SER A 141 -23.77 -48.94 -48.47
CA SER A 141 -23.80 -48.79 -47.01
C SER A 141 -23.45 -47.36 -46.59
N ALA A 142 -22.36 -46.81 -47.12
CA ALA A 142 -21.92 -45.45 -46.83
C ALA A 142 -22.97 -44.40 -47.27
N ARG A 143 -23.66 -44.61 -48.40
CA ARG A 143 -24.80 -43.77 -48.81
C ARG A 143 -25.95 -43.82 -47.82
N LEU A 144 -26.30 -45.00 -47.28
CA LEU A 144 -27.37 -45.14 -46.29
C LEU A 144 -26.98 -44.55 -44.92
N GLU A 145 -25.71 -44.64 -44.55
CA GLU A 145 -25.14 -44.05 -43.33
C GLU A 145 -25.12 -42.52 -43.42
N LEU A 146 -24.68 -41.96 -44.55
CA LEU A 146 -24.77 -40.51 -44.85
C LEU A 146 -26.22 -40.01 -44.90
N GLN A 147 -27.15 -40.79 -45.45
CA GLN A 147 -28.58 -40.47 -45.43
C GLN A 147 -29.09 -40.39 -43.98
N SER A 148 -28.76 -41.38 -43.15
CA SER A 148 -29.15 -41.41 -41.73
C SER A 148 -28.53 -40.27 -40.91
N ALA A 149 -27.29 -39.90 -41.20
CA ALA A 149 -26.62 -38.75 -40.59
C ALA A 149 -27.28 -37.42 -40.97
N LEU A 150 -27.60 -37.21 -42.25
CA LEU A 150 -28.33 -36.04 -42.73
C LEU A 150 -29.72 -35.94 -42.09
N ASP A 151 -30.46 -37.06 -42.03
CA ASP A 151 -31.78 -37.10 -41.37
C ASP A 151 -31.68 -36.87 -39.86
N ALA A 152 -30.55 -37.18 -39.21
CA ALA A 152 -30.29 -36.82 -37.81
C ALA A 152 -29.99 -35.32 -37.64
N GLU A 153 -29.16 -34.74 -38.51
CA GLU A 153 -28.81 -33.31 -38.49
C GLU A 153 -30.03 -32.42 -38.77
N ILE A 154 -30.91 -32.83 -39.70
CA ILE A 154 -32.18 -32.15 -39.99
C ILE A 154 -33.08 -32.11 -38.74
N ARG A 155 -33.21 -33.24 -38.03
CA ARG A 155 -33.99 -33.31 -36.78
C ARG A 155 -33.37 -32.46 -35.65
N ALA A 156 -32.04 -32.44 -35.54
CA ALA A 156 -31.35 -31.57 -34.58
C ALA A 156 -31.62 -30.08 -34.86
N LYS A 157 -31.53 -29.65 -36.13
CA LYS A 157 -31.84 -28.27 -36.54
C LYS A 157 -33.31 -27.91 -36.33
N GLN A 158 -34.24 -28.84 -36.55
CA GLN A 158 -35.66 -28.65 -36.24
C GLN A 158 -35.90 -28.43 -34.73
N ALA A 159 -35.30 -29.25 -33.87
CA ALA A 159 -35.43 -29.11 -32.41
C ALA A 159 -34.84 -27.77 -31.91
N ILE A 160 -33.68 -27.35 -32.42
CA ILE A 160 -33.07 -26.05 -32.09
C ILE A 160 -33.97 -24.89 -32.56
N GLN A 161 -34.58 -25.01 -33.75
CA GLN A 161 -35.50 -24.00 -34.28
C GLN A 161 -36.79 -23.89 -33.46
N GLU A 162 -37.27 -24.99 -32.89
CA GLU A 162 -38.46 -25.03 -32.04
C GLU A 162 -38.20 -24.42 -30.65
N GLU A 163 -37.09 -24.76 -29.99
CA GLU A 163 -36.67 -24.10 -28.74
C GLU A 163 -36.37 -22.60 -28.96
N LEU A 164 -35.77 -22.21 -30.08
CA LEU A 164 -35.57 -20.78 -30.42
C LEU A 164 -36.91 -20.03 -30.55
N ASN A 165 -37.95 -20.66 -31.10
CA ASN A 165 -39.28 -20.05 -31.19
C ASN A 165 -39.96 -19.95 -29.80
N LYS A 166 -39.77 -20.96 -28.95
CA LYS A 166 -40.26 -21.00 -27.56
C LYS A 166 -39.57 -19.95 -26.67
N VAL A 167 -38.26 -19.74 -26.84
CA VAL A 167 -37.51 -18.65 -26.18
C VAL A 167 -38.00 -17.28 -26.64
N LYS A 168 -38.23 -17.07 -27.95
CA LYS A 168 -38.82 -15.82 -28.47
C LYS A 168 -40.21 -15.55 -27.90
N ALA A 169 -41.08 -16.56 -27.81
CA ALA A 169 -42.39 -16.41 -27.19
C ALA A 169 -42.31 -16.03 -25.70
N SER A 170 -41.39 -16.64 -24.96
CA SER A 170 -41.12 -16.29 -23.55
C SER A 170 -40.63 -14.84 -23.40
N ASN A 171 -39.72 -14.41 -24.27
CA ASN A 171 -39.15 -13.06 -24.27
C ASN A 171 -40.22 -11.97 -24.48
N ILE A 172 -41.12 -12.17 -25.44
CA ILE A 172 -42.27 -11.26 -25.68
C ILE A 172 -43.18 -11.17 -24.43
N VAL A 173 -43.44 -12.30 -23.76
CA VAL A 173 -44.23 -12.32 -22.51
C VAL A 173 -43.53 -11.57 -21.37
N THR A 174 -42.19 -11.61 -21.29
CA THR A 174 -41.44 -10.79 -20.32
C THR A 174 -41.43 -9.30 -20.68
N GLU A 175 -41.35 -8.95 -21.97
CA GLU A 175 -41.38 -7.57 -22.45
C GLU A 175 -42.75 -6.90 -22.15
N CYS A 176 -43.86 -7.63 -22.35
CA CYS A 176 -45.19 -7.14 -21.96
C CYS A 176 -45.30 -6.91 -20.45
N LYS A 177 -44.80 -7.84 -19.62
CA LYS A 177 -44.80 -7.69 -18.15
C LYS A 177 -43.95 -6.52 -17.67
N LEU A 178 -42.86 -6.20 -18.37
CA LEU A 178 -42.06 -5.01 -18.08
C LEU A 178 -42.88 -3.75 -18.33
N LYS A 179 -43.51 -3.63 -19.51
CA LYS A 179 -44.37 -2.47 -19.87
C LYS A 179 -45.58 -2.30 -18.96
N ASP A 180 -46.21 -3.39 -18.53
CA ASP A 180 -47.29 -3.36 -17.52
C ASP A 180 -46.79 -2.87 -16.15
N SER A 181 -45.52 -3.06 -15.83
CA SER A 181 -44.89 -2.62 -14.57
C SER A 181 -44.41 -1.17 -14.66
N GLU A 182 -43.86 -0.75 -15.81
CA GLU A 182 -43.52 0.65 -16.12
C GLU A 182 -44.77 1.54 -16.07
N LYS A 183 -45.89 1.07 -16.65
CA LYS A 183 -47.18 1.79 -16.59
C LYS A 183 -47.68 2.00 -15.16
N LYS A 184 -47.59 0.98 -14.30
CA LYS A 184 -47.94 1.10 -12.87
C LYS A 184 -47.02 2.04 -12.11
N ASN A 185 -45.74 2.10 -12.48
CA ASN A 185 -44.78 3.02 -11.87
C ASN A 185 -45.13 4.47 -12.22
N LEU A 186 -45.52 4.74 -13.48
CA LEU A 186 -46.04 6.05 -13.91
C LEU A 186 -47.36 6.42 -13.22
N GLU A 187 -48.26 5.46 -13.02
CA GLU A 187 -49.51 5.67 -12.27
C GLU A 187 -49.24 6.05 -10.80
N LEU A 188 -48.32 5.34 -10.13
CA LEU A 188 -47.90 5.65 -8.75
C LEU A 188 -47.17 6.99 -8.64
N LEU A 189 -46.35 7.37 -9.61
CA LEU A 189 -45.69 8.69 -9.65
C LEU A 189 -46.72 9.82 -9.79
N SER A 190 -47.75 9.64 -10.63
CA SER A 190 -48.87 10.59 -10.73
C SER A 190 -49.71 10.67 -9.46
N GLU A 191 -49.86 9.57 -8.72
CA GLU A 191 -50.55 9.54 -7.42
C GLU A 191 -49.75 10.29 -6.34
N ILE A 192 -48.42 10.14 -6.34
CA ILE A 192 -47.51 10.91 -5.46
C ILE A 192 -47.57 12.42 -5.79
N GLU A 193 -47.54 12.79 -7.07
CA GLU A 193 -47.61 14.20 -7.50
C GLU A 193 -48.97 14.83 -7.13
N GLN A 194 -50.08 14.08 -7.27
CA GLN A 194 -51.39 14.52 -6.80
C GLN A 194 -51.44 14.68 -5.27
N LEU A 195 -50.89 13.73 -4.50
CA LEU A 195 -50.84 13.83 -3.03
C LEU A 195 -49.99 15.02 -2.52
N ILE A 196 -48.90 15.35 -3.23
CA ILE A 196 -48.13 16.58 -2.96
C ILE A 196 -49.00 17.81 -3.21
N LYS A 197 -49.71 17.86 -4.35
CA LYS A 197 -50.58 18.98 -4.72
C LYS A 197 -51.76 19.14 -3.76
N ASP A 198 -52.41 18.05 -3.34
CA ASP A 198 -53.48 18.05 -2.35
C ASP A 198 -52.98 18.57 -0.99
N THR A 199 -51.76 18.19 -0.59
CA THR A 199 -51.10 18.71 0.63
C THR A 199 -50.82 20.22 0.54
N GLU A 200 -50.54 20.73 -0.65
CA GLU A 200 -50.27 22.15 -0.90
C GLU A 200 -51.56 22.98 -1.05
N GLU A 201 -52.63 22.40 -1.60
CA GLU A 201 -53.98 23.01 -1.59
C GLU A 201 -54.56 23.07 -0.17
N LEU A 202 -54.41 22.01 0.64
CA LEU A 202 -54.74 22.02 2.07
C LEU A 202 -53.92 23.04 2.89
N ARG A 203 -52.72 23.42 2.42
CA ARG A 203 -51.94 24.54 2.96
C ARG A 203 -52.49 25.89 2.49
N SER A 204 -53.07 25.97 1.29
CA SER A 204 -53.59 27.20 0.68
C SER A 204 -55.02 27.57 1.09
N GLU A 205 -55.88 26.63 1.47
CA GLU A 205 -57.27 26.92 1.91
C GLU A 205 -57.34 27.76 3.21
N LYS A 206 -56.23 27.93 3.95
CA LYS A 206 -56.13 28.78 5.15
C LYS A 206 -55.64 30.21 4.84
N GLY A 207 -56.23 30.84 3.84
CA GLY A 207 -55.90 32.23 3.46
C GLY A 207 -56.63 33.29 4.30
N VAL A 208 -55.96 33.86 5.32
CA VAL A 208 -56.35 35.15 5.95
C VAL A 208 -55.11 36.00 6.28
N GLU A 209 -54.94 37.07 5.49
CA GLU A 209 -54.15 38.29 5.75
C GLU A 209 -55.11 39.42 6.24
N PRO A 210 -54.69 40.58 6.77
CA PRO A 210 -53.33 41.06 7.09
C PRO A 210 -53.18 41.73 8.50
N ARG A 211 -52.00 42.35 8.73
CA ARG A 211 -51.64 43.43 9.71
C ARG A 211 -51.28 43.10 11.18
N ASP A 212 -49.97 43.18 11.42
CA ASP A 212 -49.29 43.99 12.46
C ASP A 212 -49.95 44.17 13.84
N SER A 213 -49.52 43.37 14.83
CA SER A 213 -48.95 43.92 16.07
C SER A 213 -48.20 42.87 16.93
N GLN A 214 -47.00 43.26 17.36
CA GLN A 214 -46.21 42.85 18.53
C GLN A 214 -46.51 41.51 19.27
N HIS A 215 -45.42 40.73 19.48
CA HIS A 215 -45.26 39.58 20.41
C HIS A 215 -46.01 38.26 20.12
N SER A 216 -45.29 37.25 19.60
CA SER A 216 -45.45 35.85 20.08
C SER A 216 -44.32 34.87 19.70
N PHE A 217 -43.86 34.14 20.71
CA PHE A 217 -43.73 32.68 20.72
C PHE A 217 -42.84 31.93 19.70
N LEU A 218 -41.65 32.44 19.38
CA LEU A 218 -40.52 31.60 18.91
C LEU A 218 -39.21 31.94 19.67
N ALA A 219 -39.29 31.89 21.00
CA ALA A 219 -38.15 32.11 21.91
C ALA A 219 -38.06 31.04 23.04
N PHE A 220 -38.56 29.84 22.76
CA PHE A 220 -38.50 28.60 23.52
C PHE A 220 -38.90 27.53 22.49
N LEU A 221 -38.11 26.52 22.10
CA LEU A 221 -37.03 25.80 22.78
C LEU A 221 -35.75 25.76 21.93
N ASN A 222 -34.70 26.44 22.38
CA ASN A 222 -33.32 26.23 21.92
C ASN A 222 -32.37 26.68 23.06
N ALA A 223 -31.17 26.11 23.09
CA ALA A 223 -30.19 26.17 24.20
C ALA A 223 -30.56 25.31 25.46
N PRO A 224 -29.55 24.91 26.28
CA PRO A 224 -29.62 23.65 27.06
C PRO A 224 -29.43 23.84 28.58
N PRO A 225 -29.41 22.73 29.35
CA PRO A 225 -28.87 22.71 30.72
C PRO A 225 -27.66 21.78 30.90
N ASP A 226 -26.68 22.23 31.70
CA ASP A 226 -25.88 21.37 32.58
C ASP A 226 -25.42 22.19 33.81
N ALA A 227 -25.05 21.49 34.89
CA ALA A 227 -24.49 21.95 36.17
C ALA A 227 -25.38 22.71 37.19
N LEU A 228 -25.71 21.99 38.29
CA LEU A 228 -25.81 22.44 39.70
C LEU A 228 -26.94 23.43 40.12
N ASP A 229 -27.44 23.45 41.36
CA ASP A 229 -27.22 22.64 42.58
C ASP A 229 -28.41 22.76 43.57
N GLN A 230 -28.63 21.77 44.47
CA GLN A 230 -29.44 21.82 45.74
C GLN A 230 -30.93 22.28 45.67
N LEU A 231 -31.91 21.85 46.49
CA LEU A 231 -32.00 21.00 47.70
C LEU A 231 -33.45 20.44 47.86
N GLU A 232 -33.61 19.41 48.71
CA GLU A 232 -34.82 19.00 49.51
C GLU A 232 -36.11 18.35 48.91
N THR A 233 -36.51 17.27 49.60
CA THR A 233 -37.85 16.67 49.83
C THR A 233 -38.60 15.80 48.78
N ASP A 234 -38.92 14.57 49.24
CA ASP A 234 -40.01 13.64 48.85
C ASP A 234 -41.45 14.28 49.03
N PRO A 235 -42.62 13.64 48.71
CA PRO A 235 -42.85 12.19 48.55
C PRO A 235 -43.99 11.64 47.60
N VAL A 236 -43.88 10.34 47.26
CA VAL A 236 -44.96 9.28 47.31
C VAL A 236 -46.16 9.24 46.32
N GLU A 237 -46.58 7.99 45.96
CA GLU A 237 -47.87 7.52 45.36
C GLU A 237 -48.27 7.90 43.89
N ASN A 238 -49.18 7.20 43.17
CA ASN A 238 -49.49 5.74 43.06
C ASN A 238 -50.43 5.42 41.85
N THR A 239 -50.19 4.31 41.11
CA THR A 239 -51.22 3.53 40.33
C THR A 239 -52.10 4.29 39.27
N TYR A 240 -53.05 3.74 38.48
CA TYR A 240 -53.65 2.40 38.23
C TYR A 240 -53.98 2.22 36.71
N VAL A 241 -53.78 1.00 36.14
CA VAL A 241 -54.71 0.15 35.31
C VAL A 241 -55.56 0.83 34.19
N TRP A 242 -55.69 0.32 32.93
CA TRP A 242 -56.07 -1.06 32.52
C TRP A 242 -55.67 -1.47 31.06
N ASN A 243 -56.12 -2.66 30.61
CA ASN A 243 -55.81 -3.33 29.33
C ASN A 243 -56.94 -4.32 28.91
N PRO A 244 -57.36 -4.34 27.62
CA PRO A 244 -57.87 -5.55 26.95
C PRO A 244 -57.20 -5.83 25.57
N ASN A 245 -56.64 -7.03 25.30
CA ASN A 245 -57.28 -8.24 24.72
C ASN A 245 -57.77 -8.09 23.25
N VAL A 246 -57.74 -9.08 22.32
CA VAL A 246 -58.01 -10.54 22.42
C VAL A 246 -57.13 -11.41 21.47
N LYS A 247 -57.08 -12.72 21.76
CA LYS A 247 -56.39 -13.88 21.09
C LYS A 247 -56.93 -14.25 19.68
N PHE A 248 -56.44 -15.29 18.99
CA PHE A 248 -56.80 -16.75 19.12
C PHE A 248 -55.59 -17.66 18.67
N TYR A 249 -55.17 -18.71 19.42
CA TYR A 249 -55.53 -20.16 19.30
C TYR A 249 -55.05 -20.84 17.98
N ILE A 250 -54.53 -22.09 17.86
CA ILE A 250 -54.68 -23.45 18.50
C ILE A 250 -53.30 -24.19 18.37
N GLN A 251 -52.82 -25.21 19.13
CA GLN A 251 -53.03 -25.77 20.49
C GLN A 251 -51.84 -26.74 20.82
N SER A 252 -52.02 -27.98 21.32
CA SER A 252 -50.92 -28.81 21.92
C SER A 252 -51.20 -30.32 22.13
N ARG A 253 -50.14 -31.13 22.35
CA ARG A 253 -50.01 -32.36 23.23
C ARG A 253 -48.51 -32.77 23.30
N SER A 254 -47.85 -33.15 24.41
CA SER A 254 -48.11 -34.05 25.57
C SER A 254 -47.91 -35.55 25.25
N THR A 255 -47.32 -36.43 26.10
CA THR A 255 -46.82 -36.32 27.51
C THR A 255 -45.44 -37.07 27.63
N SER A 256 -44.89 -37.71 28.69
CA SER A 256 -45.32 -38.20 30.04
C SER A 256 -44.27 -37.95 31.16
N SER A 257 -43.85 -38.96 31.94
CA SER A 257 -43.22 -38.86 33.28
C SER A 257 -42.56 -40.19 33.77
N GLU A 258 -42.08 -40.21 35.03
CA GLU A 258 -41.66 -41.36 35.90
C GLU A 258 -40.20 -41.90 35.76
N ASP A 259 -39.50 -42.39 36.80
CA ASP A 259 -39.42 -41.99 38.24
C ASP A 259 -38.21 -42.66 38.99
N GLU A 260 -37.97 -42.29 40.26
CA GLU A 260 -37.24 -43.03 41.34
C GLU A 260 -35.67 -43.22 41.32
N PRO A 261 -34.99 -43.53 42.47
CA PRO A 261 -33.60 -43.10 42.75
C PRO A 261 -32.69 -44.10 43.58
N VAL A 262 -31.71 -43.55 44.33
CA VAL A 262 -30.92 -44.09 45.49
C VAL A 262 -29.77 -45.11 45.25
N LYS A 263 -28.51 -44.75 45.59
CA LYS A 263 -27.71 -45.30 46.73
C LYS A 263 -26.23 -44.89 46.76
N THR A 264 -25.69 -44.82 47.98
CA THR A 264 -24.30 -44.51 48.39
C THR A 264 -23.38 -45.73 48.37
N VAL A 265 -22.04 -45.52 48.43
CA VAL A 265 -21.11 -46.17 49.39
C VAL A 265 -19.69 -45.54 49.34
N ASP A 266 -18.99 -45.59 50.48
CA ASP A 266 -17.71 -44.98 50.84
C ASP A 266 -16.41 -45.59 50.26
N SER A 267 -15.29 -44.91 50.59
CA SER A 267 -13.94 -45.45 50.90
C SER A 267 -12.78 -45.21 49.92
N ALA A 268 -11.56 -45.30 50.47
CA ALA A 268 -10.29 -44.74 49.98
C ALA A 268 -9.09 -45.60 50.52
N PRO A 269 -7.82 -45.15 50.56
CA PRO A 269 -6.91 -44.80 49.46
C PRO A 269 -5.49 -45.44 49.61
N LEU A 270 -4.51 -44.94 48.82
CA LEU A 270 -3.04 -45.05 49.04
C LEU A 270 -2.41 -46.45 48.80
N PRO A 271 -1.06 -46.63 48.82
CA PRO A 271 0.06 -45.68 49.05
C PRO A 271 0.85 -45.33 47.76
N VAL A 272 1.93 -44.53 47.76
CA VAL A 272 2.75 -43.84 48.80
C VAL A 272 2.90 -42.34 48.41
N HIS A 273 3.77 -41.43 48.89
CA HIS A 273 4.98 -41.47 49.75
C HIS A 273 5.07 -40.23 50.67
N THR A 274 6.28 -39.89 51.18
CA THR A 274 6.56 -38.88 52.24
C THR A 274 7.98 -38.27 52.03
N PRO A 275 8.51 -37.28 52.81
CA PRO A 275 8.04 -36.71 54.08
C PRO A 275 8.12 -35.17 54.29
N THR A 276 7.43 -34.66 55.34
CA THR A 276 8.00 -33.64 56.27
C THR A 276 7.29 -33.65 57.64
N LEU A 277 7.75 -32.85 58.61
CA LEU A 277 7.57 -33.07 60.07
C LEU A 277 6.39 -32.34 60.76
N ARG A 278 6.11 -32.75 62.01
CA ARG A 278 4.90 -32.43 62.82
C ARG A 278 5.12 -31.32 63.88
N LYS A 279 4.05 -30.59 64.26
CA LYS A 279 3.56 -30.55 65.67
C LYS A 279 2.16 -29.92 65.86
N LYS A 280 1.56 -30.22 67.03
CA LYS A 280 0.24 -29.86 67.62
C LYS A 280 -0.24 -28.40 67.40
N GLY A 281 -1.54 -28.05 67.46
CA GLY A 281 -2.78 -28.87 67.58
C GLY A 281 -3.68 -28.55 68.79
N CYS A 282 -4.87 -27.97 68.55
CA CYS A 282 -6.17 -28.18 69.25
C CYS A 282 -7.31 -27.37 68.56
N PRO A 283 -8.61 -27.70 68.73
CA PRO A 283 -9.70 -27.13 67.92
C PRO A 283 -10.62 -26.14 68.66
N GLY A 284 -11.33 -25.29 67.88
CA GLY A 284 -12.62 -24.71 68.26
C GLY A 284 -12.67 -23.20 68.53
N SER A 285 -13.25 -22.42 67.59
CA SER A 285 -14.37 -21.48 67.81
C SER A 285 -14.63 -20.65 66.54
N ALA A 286 -15.74 -19.91 66.52
CA ALA A 286 -16.33 -19.28 65.34
C ALA A 286 -15.55 -18.06 64.77
N GLY A 287 -15.86 -17.74 63.51
CA GLY A 287 -16.28 -16.36 63.23
C GLY A 287 -15.32 -15.41 62.52
N PHE A 288 -14.65 -15.81 61.44
CA PHE A 288 -14.19 -14.84 60.43
C PHE A 288 -14.54 -15.32 59.00
N PRO A 289 -15.21 -14.50 58.17
CA PRO A 289 -15.28 -14.79 56.74
C PRO A 289 -13.87 -14.69 56.16
N ALA A 290 -13.47 -15.67 55.33
CA ALA A 290 -12.20 -15.60 54.63
C ALA A 290 -12.16 -14.31 53.79
N LYS A 291 -11.24 -13.40 54.12
CA LYS A 291 -11.13 -12.09 53.45
C LYS A 291 -11.01 -12.30 51.95
N ARG A 292 -12.02 -11.87 51.20
CA ARG A 292 -12.04 -11.95 49.73
C ARG A 292 -10.78 -11.27 49.20
N LYS A 293 -9.87 -12.04 48.63
CA LYS A 293 -8.62 -11.49 48.10
C LYS A 293 -8.92 -10.72 46.82
N THR A 294 -8.43 -9.50 46.74
CA THR A 294 -8.28 -8.78 45.47
C THR A 294 -7.16 -9.43 44.64
N HIS A 295 -7.13 -9.16 43.35
CA HIS A 295 -6.06 -9.67 42.49
C HIS A 295 -4.72 -8.99 42.78
N GLN A 296 -3.68 -9.78 42.99
CA GLN A 296 -2.29 -9.31 43.09
C GLN A 296 -1.63 -9.46 41.71
N PHE A 297 -1.73 -8.41 40.90
CA PHE A 297 -1.19 -8.37 39.54
C PHE A 297 0.27 -7.92 39.50
N PHE A 298 1.08 -8.61 38.69
CA PHE A 298 2.43 -8.17 38.31
C PHE A 298 2.58 -8.18 36.78
N VAL A 299 3.41 -7.28 36.23
CA VAL A 299 3.73 -7.25 34.80
C VAL A 299 4.59 -8.45 34.45
N LYS A 300 4.24 -9.17 33.37
CA LYS A 300 4.83 -10.45 32.99
C LYS A 300 5.20 -10.46 31.52
N SER A 301 6.39 -10.99 31.21
CA SER A 301 6.73 -11.44 29.86
C SER A 301 6.20 -12.85 29.64
N PHE A 302 5.41 -13.05 28.60
CA PHE A 302 4.90 -14.35 28.17
C PHE A 302 5.84 -14.94 27.11
N ALA A 303 6.11 -16.25 27.19
CA ALA A 303 7.02 -16.95 26.28
C ALA A 303 6.34 -17.47 25.00
N THR A 304 5.01 -17.43 24.95
CA THR A 304 4.16 -17.86 23.85
C THR A 304 3.01 -16.84 23.64
N PRO A 305 2.40 -16.78 22.45
CA PRO A 305 1.26 -15.90 22.20
C PRO A 305 0.12 -16.20 23.18
N THR A 306 -0.24 -15.22 24.01
CA THR A 306 -1.17 -15.41 25.13
C THR A 306 -2.34 -14.44 25.02
N LYS A 307 -3.57 -14.95 25.16
CA LYS A 307 -4.79 -14.15 25.09
C LYS A 307 -5.12 -13.53 26.45
N CYS A 308 -5.69 -12.33 26.42
CA CYS A 308 -6.20 -11.65 27.59
C CYS A 308 -7.54 -12.25 28.02
N HIS A 309 -7.65 -12.67 29.28
CA HIS A 309 -8.87 -13.29 29.82
C HIS A 309 -10.06 -12.31 29.93
N GLN A 310 -9.84 -11.00 29.73
CA GLN A 310 -10.84 -9.95 29.91
C GLN A 310 -11.45 -9.41 28.59
N CYS A 311 -10.69 -9.40 27.50
CA CYS A 311 -11.18 -8.96 26.18
C CYS A 311 -11.05 -10.04 25.09
N THR A 312 -10.45 -11.19 25.40
CA THR A 312 -10.06 -12.28 24.48
C THR A 312 -9.02 -11.91 23.41
N SER A 313 -8.69 -10.63 23.23
CA SER A 313 -7.63 -10.17 22.33
C SER A 313 -6.23 -10.62 22.75
N LEU A 314 -5.31 -10.64 21.80
CA LEU A 314 -3.96 -11.17 21.97
C LEU A 314 -3.03 -10.15 22.67
N MET A 315 -2.17 -10.64 23.57
CA MET A 315 -1.14 -9.81 24.24
C MET A 315 0.13 -9.82 23.38
N VAL A 316 0.18 -8.90 22.41
CA VAL A 316 1.28 -8.76 21.44
C VAL A 316 2.43 -7.94 22.03
N GLY A 317 3.67 -8.33 21.76
CA GLY A 317 4.88 -7.63 22.18
C GLY A 317 6.06 -8.58 22.41
N LEU A 318 7.29 -8.07 22.43
CA LEU A 318 8.50 -8.88 22.64
C LEU A 318 8.76 -9.23 24.11
N ILE A 319 8.42 -8.32 25.02
CA ILE A 319 8.51 -8.46 26.48
C ILE A 319 7.28 -7.81 27.13
N ARG A 320 7.00 -8.08 28.43
CA ARG A 320 6.06 -7.31 29.27
C ARG A 320 4.62 -7.17 28.72
N GLN A 321 4.13 -8.12 27.92
CA GLN A 321 2.92 -7.99 27.10
C GLN A 321 1.61 -7.82 27.89
N GLY A 322 1.62 -8.09 29.19
CA GLY A 322 0.48 -7.88 30.07
C GLY A 322 0.80 -8.13 31.54
N CYS A 323 -0.25 -8.20 32.34
CA CYS A 323 -0.21 -8.55 33.75
C CYS A 323 -0.68 -9.98 33.98
N SER A 324 -0.18 -10.62 35.04
CA SER A 324 -0.61 -11.92 35.55
C SER A 324 -0.92 -11.79 37.04
N CYS A 325 -2.02 -12.40 37.51
CA CYS A 325 -2.32 -12.48 38.93
C CYS A 325 -1.52 -13.63 39.58
N GLU A 326 -0.78 -13.33 40.65
CA GLU A 326 0.03 -14.32 41.39
C GLU A 326 -0.83 -15.38 42.08
N VAL A 327 -2.04 -15.02 42.53
CA VAL A 327 -2.92 -15.88 43.32
C VAL A 327 -3.72 -16.88 42.46
N CYS A 328 -4.00 -16.55 41.20
CA CYS A 328 -4.93 -17.33 40.35
C CYS A 328 -4.53 -17.48 38.87
N GLY A 329 -3.39 -16.92 38.44
CA GLY A 329 -2.93 -17.00 37.04
C GLY A 329 -3.70 -16.15 36.03
N PHE A 330 -4.83 -15.52 36.40
CA PHE A 330 -5.62 -14.65 35.52
C PHE A 330 -4.70 -13.61 34.84
N SER A 331 -4.67 -13.63 33.51
CA SER A 331 -3.70 -12.87 32.71
C SER A 331 -4.40 -11.95 31.71
N CYS A 332 -4.03 -10.67 31.69
CA CYS A 332 -4.71 -9.64 30.89
C CYS A 332 -3.79 -8.49 30.49
N HIS A 333 -4.15 -7.71 29.46
CA HIS A 333 -3.42 -6.47 29.14
C HIS A 333 -3.38 -5.52 30.34
N ILE A 334 -2.37 -4.65 30.40
CA ILE A 334 -2.23 -3.62 31.44
C ILE A 334 -3.51 -2.76 31.54
N THR A 335 -4.08 -2.36 30.40
CA THR A 335 -5.35 -1.60 30.29
C THR A 335 -6.60 -2.38 30.71
N CYS A 336 -6.51 -3.71 30.83
CA CYS A 336 -7.61 -4.58 31.25
C CYS A 336 -7.57 -4.93 32.75
N VAL A 337 -6.50 -4.60 33.48
CA VAL A 337 -6.38 -4.85 34.93
C VAL A 337 -7.56 -4.29 35.71
N ASN A 338 -7.93 -3.03 35.44
CA ASN A 338 -9.04 -2.34 36.12
C ASN A 338 -10.44 -2.86 35.71
N LYS A 339 -10.51 -3.77 34.72
CA LYS A 339 -11.75 -4.41 34.24
C LYS A 339 -11.87 -5.87 34.67
N ALA A 340 -10.81 -6.44 35.28
CA ALA A 340 -10.79 -7.82 35.75
C ALA A 340 -11.80 -8.06 36.90
N PRO A 341 -12.30 -9.29 37.10
CA PRO A 341 -13.20 -9.62 38.19
C PRO A 341 -12.63 -9.24 39.56
N THR A 342 -13.45 -8.65 40.43
CA THR A 342 -13.02 -8.15 41.75
C THR A 342 -12.76 -9.26 42.78
N THR A 343 -13.15 -10.50 42.49
CA THR A 343 -13.06 -11.65 43.40
C THR A 343 -12.00 -12.64 42.92
N CYS A 344 -10.94 -12.83 43.73
CA CYS A 344 -9.87 -13.79 43.47
C CYS A 344 -10.00 -15.03 44.38
N PRO A 345 -9.81 -16.27 43.86
CA PRO A 345 -9.57 -16.65 42.47
C PRO A 345 -10.84 -16.56 41.60
N VAL A 346 -10.64 -16.41 40.29
CA VAL A 346 -11.73 -16.45 39.28
C VAL A 346 -12.05 -17.91 38.94
N PRO A 347 -13.33 -18.33 38.87
CA PRO A 347 -13.70 -19.68 38.44
C PRO A 347 -13.19 -20.05 37.04
N PRO A 348 -12.80 -21.32 36.78
CA PRO A 348 -12.38 -21.80 35.45
C PRO A 348 -13.43 -21.55 34.33
N GLU A 349 -14.71 -21.53 34.69
CA GLU A 349 -15.84 -21.30 33.80
C GLU A 349 -15.95 -19.82 33.40
N GLN A 350 -15.56 -18.91 34.30
CA GLN A 350 -15.59 -17.45 34.07
C GLN A 350 -14.32 -16.93 33.38
N THR A 351 -13.23 -17.70 33.40
CA THR A 351 -12.00 -17.38 32.63
C THR A 351 -12.10 -17.75 31.15
N LYS A 352 -13.10 -18.55 30.75
CA LYS A 352 -13.39 -18.91 29.35
C LYS A 352 -14.51 -18.03 28.79
N GLY A 353 -14.20 -16.76 28.52
CA GLY A 353 -15.09 -15.88 27.77
C GLY A 353 -15.46 -16.47 26.40
N PRO A 354 -16.62 -16.11 25.82
CA PRO A 354 -17.05 -16.64 24.53
C PRO A 354 -16.03 -16.29 23.44
N LEU A 355 -15.66 -17.28 22.64
CA LEU A 355 -14.77 -17.10 21.49
C LEU A 355 -15.51 -16.35 20.37
N GLY A 356 -14.84 -15.37 19.78
CA GLY A 356 -15.43 -14.47 18.78
C GLY A 356 -14.75 -13.10 18.77
N ILE A 357 -15.05 -12.31 17.74
CA ILE A 357 -14.77 -10.88 17.69
C ILE A 357 -16.07 -10.14 17.99
N ASP A 358 -16.03 -9.18 18.91
CA ASP A 358 -17.14 -8.25 19.19
C ASP A 358 -17.53 -7.52 17.90
N PRO A 359 -18.75 -7.70 17.34
CA PRO A 359 -19.10 -7.13 16.03
C PRO A 359 -19.18 -5.60 16.01
N GLN A 360 -19.28 -4.94 17.18
CA GLN A 360 -19.32 -3.47 17.27
C GLN A 360 -17.94 -2.87 17.52
N LYS A 361 -17.13 -3.49 18.40
CA LYS A 361 -15.79 -2.98 18.77
C LYS A 361 -14.70 -3.50 17.85
N GLY A 362 -14.92 -4.61 17.15
CA GLY A 362 -13.92 -5.30 16.35
C GLY A 362 -12.80 -5.94 17.18
N THR A 363 -13.04 -6.21 18.47
CA THR A 363 -12.04 -6.75 19.41
C THR A 363 -12.34 -8.20 19.79
N GLY A 364 -11.30 -9.03 19.85
CA GLY A 364 -11.34 -10.40 20.37
C GLY A 364 -10.63 -11.42 19.48
N THR A 365 -10.50 -12.66 19.95
CA THR A 365 -9.98 -13.78 19.13
C THR A 365 -11.14 -14.60 18.56
N ALA A 366 -11.24 -14.66 17.23
CA ALA A 366 -12.27 -15.44 16.53
C ALA A 366 -11.86 -16.90 16.28
N TYR A 367 -10.59 -17.14 15.91
CA TYR A 367 -10.10 -18.49 15.56
C TYR A 367 -8.58 -18.60 15.75
N GLU A 368 -8.11 -19.79 16.08
CA GLU A 368 -6.68 -20.10 16.19
C GLU A 368 -6.43 -21.55 15.80
N GLY A 369 -5.26 -21.84 15.23
CA GLY A 369 -4.92 -23.20 14.83
C GLY A 369 -3.54 -23.32 14.21
N HIS A 370 -3.05 -24.56 14.16
CA HIS A 370 -1.80 -24.86 13.49
C HIS A 370 -1.99 -24.83 11.97
N VAL A 371 -1.02 -24.22 11.29
CA VAL A 371 -0.91 -24.22 9.82
C VAL A 371 0.53 -24.50 9.42
N ARG A 372 0.73 -24.78 8.14
CA ARG A 372 2.04 -24.89 7.50
C ARG A 372 2.19 -23.79 6.46
N ILE A 373 3.25 -22.99 6.54
CA ILE A 373 3.55 -21.93 5.56
C ILE A 373 4.82 -22.28 4.77
N PRO A 374 5.01 -21.81 3.52
CA PRO A 374 6.22 -22.08 2.76
C PRO A 374 7.46 -21.58 3.50
N LYS A 375 8.55 -22.34 3.48
CA LYS A 375 9.85 -21.83 3.95
C LYS A 375 10.29 -20.64 3.06
N PRO A 376 11.16 -19.71 3.52
CA PRO A 376 11.46 -18.45 2.80
C PRO A 376 11.97 -18.59 1.36
N ALA A 377 12.45 -19.77 0.96
CA ALA A 377 12.85 -20.11 -0.42
C ALA A 377 11.74 -20.86 -1.20
N GLY A 378 10.48 -20.64 -0.84
CA GLY A 378 9.28 -21.16 -1.49
C GLY A 378 8.96 -22.63 -1.17
N VAL A 379 7.79 -23.09 -1.63
CA VAL A 379 7.26 -24.45 -1.43
C VAL A 379 8.25 -25.55 -1.85
N LYS A 380 9.13 -25.26 -2.83
CA LYS A 380 10.22 -26.16 -3.27
C LYS A 380 11.21 -26.56 -2.17
N LYS A 381 11.35 -25.75 -1.11
CA LYS A 381 12.16 -26.06 0.08
C LYS A 381 11.33 -26.60 1.25
N GLY A 382 10.06 -26.94 1.00
CA GLY A 382 9.13 -27.48 1.98
C GLY A 382 8.38 -26.41 2.77
N TRP A 383 7.68 -26.88 3.80
CA TRP A 383 6.80 -26.08 4.65
C TRP A 383 7.38 -26.01 6.07
N GLN A 384 7.24 -24.87 6.75
CA GLN A 384 7.48 -24.72 8.19
C GLN A 384 6.15 -24.67 8.95
N ARG A 385 6.14 -25.12 10.21
CA ARG A 385 4.97 -25.04 11.08
C ARG A 385 4.82 -23.63 11.64
N ALA A 386 3.58 -23.13 11.67
CA ALA A 386 3.22 -21.89 12.32
C ALA A 386 1.92 -22.05 13.13
N LEU A 387 1.76 -21.22 14.17
CA LEU A 387 0.47 -20.97 14.80
C LEU A 387 -0.15 -19.74 14.12
N ALA A 388 -1.34 -19.92 13.54
CA ALA A 388 -2.15 -18.84 13.01
C ALA A 388 -3.22 -18.42 14.04
N VAL A 389 -3.43 -17.11 14.22
CA VAL A 389 -4.43 -16.55 15.14
C VAL A 389 -5.17 -15.41 14.45
N VAL A 390 -6.49 -15.43 14.44
CA VAL A 390 -7.35 -14.34 13.94
C VAL A 390 -7.87 -13.54 15.12
N CYS A 391 -7.33 -12.34 15.30
CA CYS A 391 -7.59 -11.50 16.46
C CYS A 391 -7.73 -10.03 16.04
N ASP A 392 -8.74 -9.33 16.53
CA ASP A 392 -8.97 -7.89 16.28
C ASP A 392 -9.03 -7.51 14.77
N PHE A 393 -9.57 -8.41 13.94
CA PHE A 393 -9.53 -8.39 12.45
C PHE A 393 -8.12 -8.39 11.83
N LYS A 394 -7.10 -8.86 12.55
CA LYS A 394 -5.75 -9.15 12.04
C LYS A 394 -5.47 -10.65 12.09
N LEU A 395 -4.83 -11.17 11.04
CA LEU A 395 -4.32 -12.54 10.97
C LEU A 395 -2.83 -12.53 11.33
N PHE A 396 -2.49 -13.09 12.49
CA PHE A 396 -1.14 -13.23 13.01
C PHE A 396 -0.58 -14.60 12.66
N LEU A 397 0.70 -14.65 12.26
CA LEU A 397 1.47 -15.89 12.08
C LEU A 397 2.66 -15.90 13.03
N TYR A 398 2.79 -16.96 13.82
CA TYR A 398 3.92 -17.21 14.72
C TYR A 398 4.65 -18.48 14.31
N ASP A 399 5.94 -18.38 13.99
CA ASP A 399 6.73 -19.55 13.61
C ASP A 399 6.96 -20.50 14.78
N ILE A 400 6.91 -21.81 14.50
CA ILE A 400 7.18 -22.90 15.45
C ILE A 400 8.47 -23.59 15.01
N ALA A 401 9.51 -23.50 15.84
CA ALA A 401 10.82 -24.07 15.53
C ALA A 401 10.79 -25.61 15.44
N GLU A 402 11.53 -26.15 14.49
CA GLU A 402 11.68 -27.61 14.27
C GLU A 402 12.66 -28.20 15.32
N GLY A 403 12.19 -28.40 16.55
CA GLY A 403 13.01 -28.89 17.67
C GLY A 403 12.22 -29.45 18.87
N LYS A 404 12.94 -29.89 19.92
CA LYS A 404 12.37 -30.60 21.08
C LYS A 404 11.36 -29.79 21.91
N ALA A 405 11.36 -28.46 21.81
CA ALA A 405 10.36 -27.59 22.42
C ALA A 405 9.49 -26.97 21.31
N SER A 406 8.47 -27.72 20.85
CA SER A 406 7.61 -27.32 19.73
C SER A 406 6.54 -26.28 20.11
N GLN A 407 6.97 -25.19 20.76
CA GLN A 407 6.13 -24.06 21.13
C GLN A 407 6.24 -22.94 20.07
N PRO A 408 5.17 -22.15 19.85
CA PRO A 408 5.23 -20.97 18.99
C PRO A 408 6.13 -19.89 19.60
N SER A 409 6.86 -19.18 18.74
CA SER A 409 7.55 -17.95 19.13
C SER A 409 6.56 -16.90 19.65
N VAL A 410 6.99 -16.02 20.55
CA VAL A 410 6.24 -14.80 20.92
C VAL A 410 6.45 -13.66 19.90
N VAL A 411 7.50 -13.75 19.08
CA VAL A 411 7.77 -12.81 17.98
C VAL A 411 6.84 -13.14 16.81
N VAL A 412 6.08 -12.15 16.33
CA VAL A 412 5.22 -12.30 15.15
C VAL A 412 6.09 -12.43 13.91
N SER A 413 5.83 -13.45 13.08
CA SER A 413 6.53 -13.66 11.81
C SER A 413 5.94 -12.80 10.69
N GLN A 414 4.60 -12.75 10.59
CA GLN A 414 3.89 -11.86 9.66
C GLN A 414 2.49 -11.54 10.19
N VAL A 415 1.97 -10.35 9.84
CA VAL A 415 0.60 -9.89 10.08
C VAL A 415 -0.06 -9.59 8.73
N ILE A 416 -1.35 -9.88 8.60
CA ILE A 416 -2.24 -9.32 7.57
C ILE A 416 -3.41 -8.65 8.28
N ASP A 417 -3.73 -7.41 7.96
CA ASP A 417 -4.98 -6.77 8.42
C ASP A 417 -6.12 -7.07 7.43
N MET A 418 -7.27 -7.54 7.94
CA MET A 418 -8.44 -7.88 7.12
C MET A 418 -9.23 -6.63 6.68
N ARG A 419 -8.84 -5.45 7.16
CA ARG A 419 -9.31 -4.12 6.73
C ARG A 419 -8.72 -3.67 5.39
N ASP A 420 -7.68 -4.35 4.89
CA ASP A 420 -7.05 -4.04 3.61
C ASP A 420 -8.06 -4.15 2.45
N GLU A 421 -8.01 -3.17 1.53
CA GLU A 421 -8.98 -3.03 0.44
C GLU A 421 -8.96 -4.25 -0.51
N GLU A 422 -7.77 -4.82 -0.74
CA GLU A 422 -7.50 -6.01 -1.57
C GLU A 422 -7.49 -7.32 -0.75
N PHE A 423 -7.93 -7.30 0.51
CA PHE A 423 -7.98 -8.50 1.33
C PHE A 423 -8.91 -9.56 0.70
N SER A 424 -8.35 -10.74 0.42
CA SER A 424 -9.11 -11.87 -0.09
C SER A 424 -8.55 -13.20 0.40
N VAL A 425 -9.42 -14.21 0.47
CA VAL A 425 -9.07 -15.60 0.80
C VAL A 425 -9.62 -16.53 -0.26
N SER A 426 -8.80 -17.45 -0.76
CA SER A 426 -9.14 -18.32 -1.89
C SER A 426 -8.58 -19.74 -1.73
N SER A 427 -9.22 -20.73 -2.37
CA SER A 427 -8.56 -22.01 -2.64
C SER A 427 -7.52 -21.85 -3.75
N VAL A 428 -6.55 -22.75 -3.80
CA VAL A 428 -5.53 -22.77 -4.87
C VAL A 428 -5.80 -23.90 -5.87
N LEU A 429 -5.44 -23.66 -7.13
CA LEU A 429 -5.42 -24.70 -8.16
C LEU A 429 -4.03 -25.36 -8.24
N ALA A 430 -3.93 -26.51 -8.90
CA ALA A 430 -2.65 -27.21 -9.08
C ALA A 430 -1.62 -26.40 -9.92
N SER A 431 -2.09 -25.47 -10.75
CA SER A 431 -1.30 -24.45 -11.45
C SER A 431 -0.58 -23.50 -10.49
N ASP A 432 -1.22 -23.14 -9.38
CA ASP A 432 -0.78 -22.10 -8.48
C ASP A 432 0.35 -22.59 -7.56
N VAL A 433 0.42 -23.92 -7.36
CA VAL A 433 1.30 -24.58 -6.39
C VAL A 433 2.06 -25.75 -7.00
N ILE A 434 2.71 -25.53 -8.14
CA ILE A 434 3.47 -26.53 -8.94
C ILE A 434 4.49 -27.39 -8.16
N HIS A 435 4.89 -27.00 -6.95
CA HIS A 435 5.83 -27.73 -6.09
C HIS A 435 5.16 -28.46 -4.90
N ALA A 436 3.84 -28.32 -4.70
CA ALA A 436 3.10 -29.02 -3.65
C ALA A 436 2.78 -30.48 -4.03
N SER A 437 2.62 -31.37 -3.06
CA SER A 437 2.17 -32.73 -3.36
C SER A 437 0.68 -32.73 -3.72
N ARG A 438 0.26 -33.60 -4.65
CA ARG A 438 -1.15 -33.71 -5.05
C ARG A 438 -2.13 -34.03 -3.90
N LYS A 439 -1.62 -34.53 -2.75
CA LYS A 439 -2.42 -34.77 -1.54
C LYS A 439 -2.58 -33.51 -0.67
N ASP A 440 -1.61 -32.60 -0.71
CA ASP A 440 -1.66 -31.35 0.06
C ASP A 440 -2.56 -30.30 -0.61
N ILE A 441 -2.65 -30.28 -1.95
CA ILE A 441 -3.36 -29.23 -2.72
C ILE A 441 -4.78 -28.92 -2.19
N PRO A 442 -5.68 -29.89 -1.93
CA PRO A 442 -7.02 -29.59 -1.40
C PRO A 442 -7.00 -28.91 -0.02
N CYS A 443 -5.93 -29.13 0.76
CA CYS A 443 -5.70 -28.57 2.10
C CYS A 443 -4.98 -27.21 2.06
N ILE A 444 -4.58 -26.70 0.88
CA ILE A 444 -3.95 -25.39 0.74
C ILE A 444 -5.02 -24.32 0.46
N PHE A 445 -4.87 -23.18 1.13
CA PHE A 445 -5.55 -21.93 0.79
C PHE A 445 -4.54 -20.79 0.65
N ARG A 446 -4.97 -19.70 0.03
CA ARG A 446 -4.19 -18.47 -0.21
C ARG A 446 -4.91 -17.31 0.44
N VAL A 447 -4.19 -16.53 1.24
CA VAL A 447 -4.63 -15.22 1.74
C VAL A 447 -3.84 -14.15 0.99
N THR A 448 -4.53 -13.14 0.47
CA THR A 448 -3.96 -12.04 -0.32
C THR A 448 -4.36 -10.71 0.31
N ALA A 449 -3.48 -9.71 0.21
CA ALA A 449 -3.72 -8.30 0.58
C ALA A 449 -2.88 -7.38 -0.33
N SER A 450 -3.07 -6.06 -0.24
CA SER A 450 -2.27 -5.09 -1.00
C SER A 450 -0.76 -5.20 -0.68
N GLN A 451 0.09 -4.79 -1.65
CA GLN A 451 1.52 -4.60 -1.41
C GLN A 451 2.00 -3.25 -1.91
N LEU A 452 1.64 -2.85 -3.14
CA LEU A 452 1.94 -1.53 -3.71
C LEU A 452 0.71 -1.01 -4.45
N SER A 453 0.52 0.31 -4.51
CA SER A 453 -0.62 0.90 -5.23
C SER A 453 -0.47 0.87 -6.78
N ALA A 454 0.59 0.27 -7.31
CA ALA A 454 0.77 0.07 -8.74
C ALA A 454 0.12 -1.25 -9.16
N SER A 455 -0.56 -1.26 -10.30
CA SER A 455 -1.55 -2.28 -10.67
C SER A 455 -1.12 -3.73 -10.40
N ASN A 456 -1.99 -4.45 -9.71
CA ASN A 456 -1.93 -5.89 -9.39
C ASN A 456 -0.78 -6.35 -8.46
N ASN A 457 0.02 -5.45 -7.87
CA ASN A 457 1.05 -5.82 -6.88
C ASN A 457 0.43 -6.18 -5.51
N THR A 458 0.10 -7.46 -5.32
CA THR A 458 -0.49 -8.00 -4.10
C THR A 458 0.46 -8.92 -3.32
N CYS A 459 0.40 -8.86 -2.00
CA CYS A 459 1.12 -9.77 -1.11
C CYS A 459 0.25 -11.00 -0.87
N SER A 460 0.67 -12.18 -1.33
CA SER A 460 -0.04 -13.44 -1.09
C SER A 460 0.76 -14.43 -0.23
N ILE A 461 0.08 -15.07 0.72
CA ILE A 461 0.61 -16.14 1.57
C ILE A 461 -0.16 -17.43 1.27
N LEU A 462 0.56 -18.50 0.98
CA LEU A 462 0.02 -19.85 0.96
C LEU A 462 -0.01 -20.44 2.37
N MET A 463 -1.11 -21.08 2.73
CA MET A 463 -1.28 -21.75 4.02
C MET A 463 -1.82 -23.17 3.79
N LEU A 464 -1.09 -24.16 4.26
CA LEU A 464 -1.44 -25.57 4.24
C LEU A 464 -2.03 -25.95 5.60
N ALA A 465 -3.31 -26.30 5.63
CA ALA A 465 -3.95 -26.87 6.81
C ALA A 465 -3.62 -28.37 6.95
N ASP A 466 -4.00 -28.96 8.08
CA ASP A 466 -3.81 -30.41 8.31
C ASP A 466 -4.91 -31.28 7.68
N SER A 467 -6.01 -30.69 7.21
CA SER A 467 -6.99 -31.35 6.34
C SER A 467 -7.77 -30.34 5.50
N GLU A 468 -8.46 -30.83 4.46
CA GLU A 468 -9.38 -30.04 3.63
C GLU A 468 -10.54 -29.47 4.47
N ASN A 469 -11.00 -30.18 5.49
CA ASN A 469 -12.01 -29.69 6.44
C ASN A 469 -11.50 -28.49 7.27
N GLU A 470 -10.28 -28.58 7.81
CA GLU A 470 -9.68 -27.44 8.52
C GLU A 470 -9.41 -26.25 7.59
N LYS A 471 -8.94 -26.50 6.36
CA LYS A 471 -8.82 -25.46 5.31
C LYS A 471 -10.18 -24.82 5.00
N SER A 472 -11.25 -25.60 4.98
CA SER A 472 -12.61 -25.08 4.73
C SER A 472 -13.12 -24.21 5.89
N LYS A 473 -12.81 -24.58 7.14
CA LYS A 473 -13.05 -23.70 8.31
C LYS A 473 -12.24 -22.40 8.22
N TRP A 474 -10.94 -22.48 7.90
CA TRP A 474 -10.08 -21.30 7.75
C TRP A 474 -10.61 -20.32 6.69
N VAL A 475 -10.94 -20.81 5.49
CA VAL A 475 -11.51 -20.01 4.41
C VAL A 475 -12.87 -19.44 4.82
N GLY A 476 -13.73 -20.24 5.47
CA GLY A 476 -15.04 -19.80 5.96
C GLY A 476 -14.95 -18.67 6.99
N VAL A 477 -14.18 -18.85 8.07
CA VAL A 477 -13.99 -17.84 9.12
C VAL A 477 -13.42 -16.54 8.55
N LEU A 478 -12.38 -16.62 7.72
CA LEU A 478 -11.77 -15.42 7.12
C LEU A 478 -12.75 -14.70 6.17
N SER A 479 -13.57 -15.45 5.43
CA SER A 479 -14.61 -14.89 4.56
C SER A 479 -15.71 -14.19 5.34
N GLU A 480 -16.27 -14.83 6.38
CA GLU A 480 -17.36 -14.24 7.18
C GLU A 480 -16.91 -13.02 7.97
N LEU A 481 -15.69 -13.03 8.53
CA LEU A 481 -15.14 -11.86 9.22
C LEU A 481 -14.94 -10.67 8.27
N HIS A 482 -14.46 -10.91 7.04
CA HIS A 482 -14.33 -9.85 6.04
C HIS A 482 -15.69 -9.34 5.51
N LYS A 483 -16.72 -10.21 5.42
CA LYS A 483 -18.12 -9.80 5.17
C LYS A 483 -18.68 -8.93 6.30
N ILE A 484 -18.46 -9.31 7.56
CA ILE A 484 -18.88 -8.52 8.74
C ILE A 484 -18.20 -7.14 8.72
N LEU A 485 -16.91 -7.11 8.41
CA LEU A 485 -16.11 -5.88 8.31
C LEU A 485 -16.68 -4.93 7.24
N LYS A 486 -16.94 -5.44 6.02
CA LYS A 486 -17.56 -4.67 4.93
C LYS A 486 -19.00 -4.25 5.26
N LYS A 487 -19.80 -5.08 5.94
CA LYS A 487 -21.18 -4.75 6.36
C LYS A 487 -21.24 -3.65 7.42
N ASN A 488 -20.34 -3.67 8.41
CA ASN A 488 -20.38 -2.76 9.54
C ASN A 488 -19.72 -1.41 9.28
N LYS A 489 -19.14 -1.20 8.08
CA LYS A 489 -18.48 0.05 7.64
C LYS A 489 -17.53 0.63 8.72
N PHE A 490 -16.66 -0.23 9.27
CA PHE A 490 -15.60 0.24 10.17
C PHE A 490 -14.79 1.33 9.48
N ARG A 491 -14.48 2.42 10.21
CA ARG A 491 -13.68 3.52 9.67
C ARG A 491 -12.34 2.97 9.18
N ASP A 492 -11.98 3.30 7.94
CA ASP A 492 -10.60 3.21 7.50
C ASP A 492 -9.71 4.05 8.43
N ARG A 493 -8.54 3.50 8.72
CA ARG A 493 -7.51 4.11 9.57
C ARG A 493 -6.13 4.05 8.91
N SER A 494 -6.03 3.57 7.67
CA SER A 494 -4.77 3.51 6.94
C SER A 494 -4.19 4.92 6.77
N VAL A 495 -2.93 5.07 7.18
CA VAL A 495 -2.20 6.34 7.14
C VAL A 495 -1.39 6.43 5.86
N TYR A 496 -0.66 5.36 5.51
CA TYR A 496 0.22 5.35 4.34
C TYR A 496 -0.27 4.41 3.25
N VAL A 497 -0.16 4.89 2.00
CA VAL A 497 -0.27 4.09 0.78
C VAL A 497 1.13 3.96 0.17
N PRO A 498 1.72 2.75 0.10
CA PRO A 498 3.03 2.56 -0.50
C PRO A 498 2.95 2.62 -2.04
N LYS A 499 3.63 3.61 -2.61
CA LYS A 499 3.74 3.82 -4.07
C LYS A 499 5.18 3.61 -4.55
N GLU A 500 5.38 3.09 -5.76
CA GLU A 500 6.71 3.10 -6.38
C GLU A 500 7.03 4.52 -6.87
N ALA A 501 7.92 5.21 -6.16
CA ALA A 501 8.21 6.63 -6.34
C ALA A 501 8.88 6.97 -7.68
N TYR A 502 9.64 6.02 -8.22
CA TYR A 502 10.24 6.10 -9.55
C TYR A 502 10.60 4.69 -10.05
N ASP A 503 10.64 4.55 -11.37
CA ASP A 503 10.85 3.32 -12.13
C ASP A 503 12.06 2.50 -11.66
N SER A 504 11.81 1.31 -11.11
CA SER A 504 12.78 0.35 -10.58
C SER A 504 13.78 -0.22 -11.59
N THR A 505 13.60 0.02 -12.90
CA THR A 505 14.64 -0.28 -13.90
C THR A 505 15.82 0.71 -13.83
N LEU A 506 15.67 1.87 -13.18
CA LEU A 506 16.76 2.85 -12.98
C LEU A 506 17.92 2.25 -12.15
N PRO A 507 19.15 2.10 -12.70
CA PRO A 507 20.24 1.41 -12.00
C PRO A 507 20.67 2.07 -10.68
N LEU A 508 20.46 3.39 -10.53
CA LEU A 508 20.81 4.13 -9.31
C LEU A 508 20.03 3.62 -8.08
N ILE A 509 18.76 3.23 -8.23
CA ILE A 509 17.89 2.79 -7.12
C ILE A 509 18.51 1.59 -6.39
N LYS A 510 19.05 0.63 -7.16
CA LYS A 510 19.63 -0.62 -6.65
C LYS A 510 20.85 -0.40 -5.74
N THR A 511 21.49 0.77 -5.81
CA THR A 511 22.68 1.12 -5.01
C THR A 511 22.45 2.28 -4.03
N THR A 512 21.26 2.90 -4.04
CA THR A 512 20.87 4.00 -3.13
C THR A 512 20.97 3.57 -1.68
N GLN A 513 21.62 4.37 -0.84
CA GLN A 513 21.77 4.15 0.60
C GLN A 513 20.97 5.16 1.44
N ALA A 514 20.89 6.42 0.99
CA ALA A 514 20.05 7.46 1.57
C ALA A 514 19.34 8.25 0.45
N ALA A 515 18.20 8.87 0.78
CA ALA A 515 17.41 9.68 -0.15
C ALA A 515 16.67 10.78 0.60
N ALA A 516 16.19 11.81 -0.11
CA ALA A 516 15.32 12.84 0.45
C ALA A 516 14.43 13.45 -0.64
N ILE A 517 13.22 13.85 -0.29
CA ILE A 517 12.34 14.65 -1.18
C ILE A 517 12.84 16.10 -1.13
N ILE A 518 13.09 16.72 -2.28
CA ILE A 518 13.55 18.12 -2.38
C ILE A 518 12.34 19.04 -2.56
N ASP A 519 11.42 18.62 -3.42
CA ASP A 519 10.14 19.26 -3.74
C ASP A 519 9.24 18.25 -4.49
N HIS A 520 8.02 18.68 -4.82
CA HIS A 520 6.98 17.86 -5.45
C HIS A 520 7.38 17.15 -6.76
N GLU A 521 8.46 17.55 -7.45
CA GLU A 521 8.92 16.87 -8.67
C GLU A 521 10.36 16.33 -8.60
N ARG A 522 11.09 16.51 -7.48
CA ARG A 522 12.53 16.20 -7.37
C ARG A 522 12.90 15.44 -6.10
N ILE A 523 13.64 14.35 -6.28
CA ILE A 523 14.22 13.54 -5.19
C ILE A 523 15.74 13.51 -5.28
N ALA A 524 16.41 13.60 -4.13
CA ALA A 524 17.84 13.34 -3.99
C ALA A 524 18.07 11.84 -3.73
N LEU A 525 18.98 11.22 -4.48
CA LEU A 525 19.44 9.84 -4.28
C LEU A 525 20.95 9.83 -3.99
N GLY A 526 21.33 9.34 -2.81
CA GLY A 526 22.72 9.13 -2.41
C GLY A 526 23.08 7.66 -2.48
N ASN A 527 23.98 7.30 -3.40
CA ASN A 527 24.38 5.92 -3.66
C ASN A 527 25.91 5.71 -3.56
N GLU A 528 26.40 4.55 -3.98
CA GLU A 528 27.83 4.20 -4.00
C GLU A 528 28.67 5.13 -4.91
N GLU A 529 28.09 5.57 -6.03
CA GLU A 529 28.76 6.39 -7.06
C GLU A 529 28.79 7.88 -6.72
N GLY A 530 27.85 8.38 -5.91
CA GLY A 530 27.78 9.78 -5.51
C GLY A 530 26.38 10.25 -5.12
N LEU A 531 26.13 11.55 -5.33
CA LEU A 531 24.85 12.19 -5.10
C LEU A 531 24.21 12.52 -6.45
N PHE A 532 22.95 12.15 -6.61
CA PHE A 532 22.15 12.41 -7.80
C PHE A 532 20.83 13.07 -7.41
N VAL A 533 20.24 13.84 -8.31
CA VAL A 533 18.87 14.34 -8.23
C VAL A 533 18.10 13.76 -9.40
N VAL A 534 16.96 13.12 -9.14
CA VAL A 534 16.05 12.57 -10.15
C VAL A 534 14.83 13.48 -10.21
N HIS A 535 14.49 13.94 -11.40
CA HIS A 535 13.33 14.77 -11.67
C HIS A 535 12.21 13.88 -12.24
N VAL A 536 11.29 13.45 -11.37
CA VAL A 536 10.44 12.27 -11.63
C VAL A 536 9.46 12.44 -12.78
N THR A 537 9.00 13.67 -13.04
CA THR A 537 8.08 14.03 -14.13
C THR A 537 8.78 14.31 -15.47
N LYS A 538 10.08 14.66 -15.45
CA LYS A 538 10.83 15.09 -16.64
C LYS A 538 11.86 14.06 -17.14
N ASP A 539 11.99 12.93 -16.44
CA ASP A 539 12.99 11.89 -16.68
C ASP A 539 14.45 12.43 -16.75
N GLU A 540 14.73 13.59 -16.15
CA GLU A 540 16.08 14.17 -16.08
C GLU A 540 16.78 13.78 -14.76
N ILE A 541 18.04 13.38 -14.86
CA ILE A 541 18.88 12.99 -13.73
C ILE A 541 20.15 13.84 -13.72
N ILE A 542 20.44 14.48 -12.60
CA ILE A 542 21.53 15.43 -12.41
C ILE A 542 22.51 14.87 -11.37
N ARG A 543 23.78 14.69 -11.73
CA ARG A 543 24.84 14.31 -10.77
C ARG A 543 25.37 15.55 -10.04
N VAL A 544 25.27 15.57 -8.72
CA VAL A 544 25.63 16.71 -7.86
C VAL A 544 27.08 16.56 -7.39
N GLY A 545 27.98 17.20 -8.14
CA GLY A 545 29.41 17.23 -7.88
C GLY A 545 30.12 15.87 -7.99
N ASP A 546 31.43 15.88 -7.82
CA ASP A 546 32.28 14.69 -7.92
C ASP A 546 32.39 13.96 -6.56
N ASN A 547 31.21 13.66 -6.00
CA ASN A 547 31.03 12.95 -4.75
C ASN A 547 31.42 11.46 -4.86
N LYS A 548 31.81 10.88 -3.71
CA LYS A 548 32.04 9.44 -3.52
C LYS A 548 31.01 8.92 -2.51
N LYS A 549 30.56 7.66 -2.65
CA LYS A 549 29.67 6.90 -1.74
C LYS A 549 29.01 7.72 -0.61
N ILE A 550 27.74 8.07 -0.83
CA ILE A 550 26.91 8.77 0.16
C ILE A 550 26.34 7.75 1.16
N HIS A 551 26.29 8.12 2.43
CA HIS A 551 25.77 7.28 3.53
C HIS A 551 24.52 7.88 4.19
N GLN A 552 24.40 9.21 4.19
CA GLN A 552 23.25 9.96 4.70
C GLN A 552 23.16 11.30 3.95
N ILE A 553 21.92 11.78 3.76
CA ILE A 553 21.58 13.11 3.26
C ILE A 553 20.72 13.79 4.34
N GLU A 554 21.00 15.06 4.62
CA GLU A 554 20.25 15.93 5.52
C GLU A 554 19.94 17.24 4.77
N LEU A 555 18.67 17.57 4.57
CA LEU A 555 18.25 18.81 3.90
C LEU A 555 18.08 19.94 4.93
N ILE A 556 18.64 21.12 4.63
CA ILE A 556 18.64 22.26 5.54
C ILE A 556 18.09 23.50 4.80
N PRO A 557 16.77 23.54 4.52
CA PRO A 557 16.17 24.52 3.63
C PRO A 557 16.27 25.98 4.13
N ASN A 558 16.19 26.19 5.45
CA ASN A 558 16.27 27.53 6.07
C ASN A 558 17.60 28.27 5.76
N ASP A 559 18.70 27.53 5.64
CA ASP A 559 20.03 28.07 5.31
C ASP A 559 20.45 27.83 3.85
N GLN A 560 19.55 27.26 3.05
CA GLN A 560 19.81 26.84 1.66
C GLN A 560 21.02 25.90 1.55
N LEU A 561 21.12 24.94 2.49
CA LEU A 561 22.22 23.96 2.59
C LEU A 561 21.73 22.51 2.53
N VAL A 562 22.64 21.61 2.18
CA VAL A 562 22.49 20.16 2.25
C VAL A 562 23.75 19.59 2.89
N ALA A 563 23.61 18.80 3.96
CA ALA A 563 24.72 18.11 4.61
C ALA A 563 24.74 16.63 4.20
N VAL A 564 25.90 16.10 3.78
CA VAL A 564 26.03 14.70 3.33
C VAL A 564 27.25 13.98 3.91
N ILE A 565 27.04 12.78 4.48
CA ILE A 565 28.12 11.90 4.93
C ILE A 565 28.66 11.13 3.71
N SER A 566 29.92 11.37 3.35
CA SER A 566 30.38 11.08 1.98
C SER A 566 31.83 10.57 1.86
N GLY A 567 32.00 9.48 1.11
CA GLY A 567 33.27 8.77 0.84
C GLY A 567 33.73 7.82 1.95
N ARG A 568 34.78 7.02 1.67
CA ARG A 568 35.29 5.95 2.57
C ARG A 568 35.54 6.40 4.01
N ASN A 569 36.10 7.61 4.18
CA ASN A 569 36.42 8.18 5.50
C ASN A 569 35.21 8.80 6.23
N ARG A 570 34.00 8.70 5.67
CA ARG A 570 32.74 9.27 6.19
C ARG A 570 32.92 10.69 6.74
N HIS A 571 33.36 11.62 5.89
CA HIS A 571 33.37 13.05 6.23
C HIS A 571 32.02 13.68 5.90
N VAL A 572 31.61 14.66 6.70
CA VAL A 572 30.51 15.55 6.37
C VAL A 572 30.97 16.61 5.35
N ARG A 573 30.15 16.81 4.31
CA ARG A 573 30.27 17.93 3.35
C ARG A 573 28.99 18.75 3.37
N LEU A 574 29.13 20.06 3.30
CA LEU A 574 28.02 21.00 3.11
C LEU A 574 28.00 21.49 1.67
N PHE A 575 26.89 21.26 0.98
CA PHE A 575 26.60 21.79 -0.36
C PHE A 575 25.55 22.91 -0.26
N PRO A 576 25.61 23.96 -1.07
CA PRO A 576 24.46 24.86 -1.24
C PRO A 576 23.32 24.11 -1.97
N MET A 577 22.06 24.40 -1.68
CA MET A 577 20.92 23.77 -2.37
C MET A 577 20.92 24.04 -3.88
N SER A 578 21.49 25.16 -4.33
CA SER A 578 21.69 25.46 -5.76
C SER A 578 22.64 24.49 -6.50
N ALA A 579 23.36 23.62 -5.78
CA ALA A 579 24.09 22.49 -6.35
C ALA A 579 23.14 21.42 -6.92
N LEU A 580 21.94 21.28 -6.36
CA LEU A 580 20.92 20.29 -6.77
C LEU A 580 20.37 20.58 -8.18
N ASP A 581 20.37 21.85 -8.61
CA ASP A 581 20.04 22.26 -9.99
C ASP A 581 21.11 21.83 -11.03
N GLY A 582 22.23 21.27 -10.56
CA GLY A 582 23.38 20.90 -11.39
C GLY A 582 24.37 22.03 -11.66
N ARG A 583 24.33 23.11 -10.88
CA ARG A 583 25.29 24.22 -10.97
C ARG A 583 26.65 23.80 -10.38
N GLU A 584 27.74 24.16 -11.05
CA GLU A 584 29.07 24.01 -10.47
C GLU A 584 29.21 24.89 -9.23
N THR A 585 29.40 24.27 -8.08
CA THR A 585 29.45 24.93 -6.77
C THR A 585 30.44 24.19 -5.86
N GLU A 586 31.24 24.93 -5.11
CA GLU A 586 32.17 24.35 -4.14
C GLU A 586 31.43 23.87 -2.88
N PHE A 587 31.89 22.74 -2.33
CA PHE A 587 31.39 22.18 -1.07
C PHE A 587 32.37 22.42 0.07
N TYR A 588 31.83 22.59 1.27
CA TYR A 588 32.61 22.86 2.48
C TYR A 588 32.79 21.54 3.23
N LYS A 589 34.03 21.04 3.30
CA LYS A 589 34.35 19.78 3.99
C LYS A 589 34.64 20.05 5.47
N LEU A 590 33.87 19.45 6.37
CA LEU A 590 34.16 19.51 7.81
C LEU A 590 35.33 18.57 8.12
N ALA A 591 36.55 19.12 8.21
CA ALA A 591 37.78 18.33 8.24
C ALA A 591 37.88 17.37 9.43
N GLU A 592 37.43 17.80 10.62
CA GLU A 592 37.44 17.04 11.87
C GLU A 592 36.54 15.79 11.81
N THR A 593 35.50 15.77 10.98
CA THR A 593 34.42 14.76 10.98
C THR A 593 34.79 13.37 10.44
N LYS A 594 36.07 12.96 10.55
CA LYS A 594 36.59 11.70 10.01
C LYS A 594 35.99 10.49 10.74
N GLY A 595 35.12 9.75 10.07
CA GLY A 595 34.45 8.58 10.65
C GLY A 595 33.09 8.89 11.28
N CYS A 596 32.40 9.94 10.80
CA CYS A 596 31.03 10.24 11.16
C CYS A 596 30.12 9.01 10.99
N GLN A 597 29.24 8.76 11.97
CA GLN A 597 28.23 7.71 11.91
C GLN A 597 26.89 8.22 11.37
N THR A 598 26.40 9.32 11.94
CA THR A 598 25.12 9.96 11.60
C THR A 598 25.21 11.47 11.86
N ILE A 599 24.38 12.25 11.17
CA ILE A 599 24.18 13.70 11.36
C ILE A 599 22.71 14.01 11.68
N THR A 600 22.46 15.13 12.34
CA THR A 600 21.12 15.71 12.52
C THR A 600 21.22 17.23 12.58
N SER A 601 20.26 17.92 11.98
CA SER A 601 20.12 19.36 11.98
C SER A 601 18.86 19.82 12.70
N GLY A 602 18.84 21.06 13.16
CA GLY A 602 17.70 21.62 13.89
C GLY A 602 17.92 23.07 14.28
N ARG A 603 16.82 23.78 14.56
CA ARG A 603 16.88 25.20 14.94
C ARG A 603 17.21 25.38 16.42
N VAL A 604 17.95 26.45 16.73
CA VAL A 604 18.36 26.87 18.07
C VAL A 604 18.33 28.40 18.22
N ARG A 605 18.31 28.89 19.47
CA ARG A 605 18.21 30.31 19.87
C ARG A 605 16.87 30.93 19.45
N HIS A 606 15.78 30.36 19.93
CA HIS A 606 14.40 30.68 19.56
C HIS A 606 14.19 30.72 18.04
N GLY A 607 14.77 29.75 17.33
CA GLY A 607 14.70 29.66 15.87
C GLY A 607 15.73 30.47 15.08
N ALA A 608 16.54 31.33 15.71
CA ALA A 608 17.39 32.31 15.03
C ALA A 608 18.67 31.74 14.36
N LEU A 609 19.09 30.52 14.71
CA LEU A 609 20.23 29.82 14.10
C LEU A 609 19.88 28.36 13.79
N THR A 610 20.53 27.77 12.79
CA THR A 610 20.54 26.31 12.60
C THR A 610 21.80 25.69 13.19
N CYS A 611 21.62 24.65 13.99
CA CYS A 611 22.68 23.77 14.48
C CYS A 611 22.76 22.50 13.63
N LEU A 612 23.97 22.05 13.32
CA LEU A 612 24.27 20.73 12.76
C LEU A 612 25.09 19.94 13.78
N CYS A 613 24.55 18.82 14.25
CA CYS A 613 25.22 17.88 15.15
C CYS A 613 25.76 16.67 14.37
N VAL A 614 26.98 16.24 14.70
CA VAL A 614 27.74 15.21 13.98
C VAL A 614 28.24 14.14 14.95
N ALA A 615 27.72 12.91 14.87
CA ALA A 615 28.06 11.83 15.79
C ALA A 615 29.30 11.04 15.37
N MET A 616 30.21 10.82 16.32
CA MET A 616 31.53 10.20 16.15
C MET A 616 31.86 9.29 17.35
N LYS A 617 31.36 8.05 17.32
CA LYS A 617 31.43 7.05 18.39
C LYS A 617 30.80 7.56 19.69
N ARG A 618 31.63 8.07 20.61
CA ARG A 618 31.23 8.61 21.93
C ARG A 618 31.27 10.14 21.96
N GLN A 619 31.50 10.81 20.83
CA GLN A 619 31.58 12.27 20.73
C GLN A 619 30.51 12.79 19.77
N VAL A 620 29.97 13.98 20.05
CA VAL A 620 29.15 14.74 19.10
C VAL A 620 29.76 16.13 18.93
N LEU A 621 30.00 16.52 17.68
CA LEU A 621 30.49 17.87 17.32
C LEU A 621 29.29 18.72 16.89
N CYS A 622 29.15 19.91 17.46
CA CYS A 622 28.06 20.84 17.15
C CYS A 622 28.58 22.06 16.39
N TYR A 623 27.98 22.31 15.23
CA TYR A 623 28.31 23.42 14.34
C TYR A 623 27.10 24.36 14.20
N GLU A 624 27.29 25.66 14.43
CA GLU A 624 26.37 26.69 13.94
C GLU A 624 26.56 26.79 12.41
N LEU A 625 25.47 26.85 11.65
CA LEU A 625 25.49 27.08 10.21
C LEU A 625 25.19 28.53 9.85
N PHE A 626 25.69 28.98 8.70
CA PHE A 626 25.46 30.33 8.20
C PHE A 626 25.32 30.36 6.67
N GLN A 627 24.47 31.27 6.18
CA GLN A 627 24.35 31.60 4.75
C GLN A 627 25.58 32.36 4.18
N SER A 628 26.53 32.78 5.01
CA SER A 628 27.71 33.59 4.63
C SER A 628 28.83 32.76 3.96
N LYS A 629 29.95 33.41 3.60
CA LYS A 629 31.14 32.71 3.05
C LYS A 629 31.72 31.66 4.02
N THR A 630 31.64 31.91 5.33
CA THR A 630 32.00 30.94 6.37
C THR A 630 30.77 30.12 6.74
N ARG A 631 30.47 29.06 5.97
CA ARG A 631 29.23 28.27 6.09
C ARG A 631 28.95 27.64 7.47
N HIS A 632 29.95 27.53 8.32
CA HIS A 632 29.86 26.84 9.61
C HIS A 632 30.85 27.40 10.63
N ARG A 633 30.53 27.24 11.93
CA ARG A 633 31.44 27.42 13.07
C ARG A 633 31.22 26.31 14.08
N LYS A 634 32.27 25.56 14.45
CA LYS A 634 32.22 24.66 15.60
C LYS A 634 32.08 25.50 16.87
N PHE A 635 31.09 25.20 17.71
CA PHE A 635 30.84 25.96 18.94
C PHE A 635 30.72 25.10 20.21
N LYS A 636 30.43 23.80 20.07
CA LYS A 636 30.34 22.87 21.19
C LYS A 636 30.83 21.49 20.78
N GLU A 637 31.41 20.78 21.74
CA GLU A 637 31.80 19.37 21.61
C GLU A 637 31.28 18.63 22.86
N ILE A 638 30.64 17.50 22.64
CA ILE A 638 29.87 16.78 23.67
C ILE A 638 30.42 15.36 23.79
N GLN A 639 30.90 15.02 24.98
CA GLN A 639 31.34 13.67 25.33
C GLN A 639 30.16 12.87 25.89
N VAL A 640 29.80 11.80 25.19
CA VAL A 640 28.68 10.90 25.51
C VAL A 640 29.21 9.69 26.32
N PRO A 641 28.46 9.17 27.32
CA PRO A 641 28.89 8.03 28.12
C PRO A 641 29.14 6.76 27.30
N TYR A 642 28.29 6.47 26.32
CA TYR A 642 28.37 5.28 25.46
C TYR A 642 28.42 5.67 23.97
N ASN A 643 28.47 4.68 23.07
CA ASN A 643 28.40 4.95 21.64
C ASN A 643 27.01 5.52 21.29
N VAL A 644 26.97 6.59 20.49
CA VAL A 644 25.74 7.15 19.94
C VAL A 644 25.09 6.12 19.01
N GLN A 645 23.86 5.73 19.33
CA GLN A 645 23.02 4.88 18.49
C GLN A 645 22.05 5.72 17.65
N TRP A 646 21.50 6.78 18.25
CA TRP A 646 20.57 7.71 17.61
C TRP A 646 20.73 9.13 18.17
N MET A 647 20.36 10.17 17.41
CA MET A 647 20.24 11.54 17.92
C MET A 647 19.28 12.41 17.10
N ALA A 648 18.67 13.42 17.74
CA ALA A 648 17.87 14.48 17.12
C ALA A 648 17.90 15.75 17.99
N ILE A 649 17.37 16.87 17.48
CA ILE A 649 17.23 18.13 18.24
C ILE A 649 15.76 18.35 18.64
N PHE A 650 15.50 18.48 19.93
CA PHE A 650 14.18 18.65 20.57
C PHE A 650 14.20 19.89 21.46
N SER A 651 13.23 20.80 21.31
CA SER A 651 13.15 22.06 22.07
C SER A 651 14.52 22.77 22.28
N GLU A 652 15.31 22.88 21.21
CA GLU A 652 16.68 23.45 21.17
C GLU A 652 17.76 22.70 21.98
N GLN A 653 17.49 21.46 22.38
CA GLN A 653 18.41 20.55 23.05
C GLN A 653 18.75 19.36 22.15
N LEU A 654 19.99 18.90 22.16
CA LEU A 654 20.39 17.68 21.46
C LEU A 654 20.00 16.47 22.31
N CYS A 655 19.05 15.66 21.85
CA CYS A 655 18.76 14.34 22.42
C CYS A 655 19.69 13.30 21.80
N VAL A 656 20.31 12.45 22.63
CA VAL A 656 21.24 11.39 22.24
C VAL A 656 20.78 10.08 22.86
N GLY A 657 20.44 9.11 22.00
CA GLY A 657 20.13 7.73 22.38
C GLY A 657 21.35 6.82 22.33
N PHE A 658 21.46 5.94 23.32
CA PHE A 658 22.51 4.95 23.49
C PHE A 658 21.97 3.74 24.26
N GLN A 659 22.79 2.70 24.43
CA GLN A 659 22.37 1.46 25.07
C GLN A 659 21.85 1.69 26.49
N SER A 660 20.59 1.32 26.73
CA SER A 660 19.81 1.50 27.94
C SER A 660 19.65 2.95 28.42
N GLY A 661 19.73 3.96 27.55
CA GLY A 661 19.44 5.33 27.96
C GLY A 661 19.34 6.39 26.86
N PHE A 662 18.77 7.53 27.25
CA PHE A 662 18.70 8.75 26.46
C PHE A 662 19.13 9.95 27.32
N LEU A 663 19.97 10.83 26.78
CA LEU A 663 20.43 12.06 27.43
C LEU A 663 20.10 13.27 26.54
N ARG A 664 19.53 14.32 27.13
CA ARG A 664 19.41 15.64 26.49
C ARG A 664 20.55 16.55 26.90
N TYR A 665 21.18 17.21 25.94
CA TYR A 665 22.24 18.19 26.15
C TYR A 665 21.73 19.58 25.74
N PRO A 666 21.76 20.59 26.62
CA PRO A 666 21.43 21.95 26.21
C PRO A 666 22.46 22.43 25.18
N LEU A 667 22.01 22.84 23.99
CA LEU A 667 22.92 23.39 22.97
C LEU A 667 23.32 24.83 23.34
N ASN A 668 22.35 25.62 23.79
CA ASN A 668 22.57 26.97 24.32
C ASN A 668 23.07 26.93 25.78
N GLY A 669 24.13 27.68 26.09
CA GLY A 669 24.65 27.87 27.44
C GLY A 669 25.51 26.72 27.99
N GLU A 670 26.00 26.91 29.22
CA GLU A 670 26.59 25.86 30.05
C GLU A 670 25.50 25.23 30.92
N GLY A 671 25.50 23.90 31.01
CA GLY A 671 24.50 23.14 31.76
C GLY A 671 24.78 21.64 31.68
N SER A 672 24.48 20.92 32.74
CA SER A 672 24.64 19.46 32.81
C SER A 672 23.67 18.75 31.86
N PRO A 673 24.03 17.57 31.32
CA PRO A 673 23.10 16.75 30.56
C PRO A 673 21.94 16.24 31.43
N TYR A 674 20.77 16.11 30.82
CA TYR A 674 19.55 15.65 31.47
C TYR A 674 19.23 14.20 31.10
N SER A 675 19.12 13.30 32.08
CA SER A 675 18.73 11.90 31.83
C SER A 675 17.23 11.77 31.61
N MET A 676 16.82 11.21 30.47
CA MET A 676 15.41 10.91 30.20
C MET A 676 14.94 9.60 30.86
N LEU A 677 15.82 8.91 31.59
CA LEU A 677 15.47 7.85 32.53
C LEU A 677 15.98 8.24 33.92
N HIS A 678 15.05 8.44 34.86
CA HIS A 678 15.35 8.87 36.21
C HIS A 678 15.67 7.65 37.11
N SER A 679 16.87 7.62 37.71
CA SER A 679 17.37 6.47 38.50
C SER A 679 16.44 5.98 39.60
N ASN A 680 15.66 6.89 40.18
CA ASN A 680 14.78 6.60 41.31
C ASN A 680 13.40 6.05 40.88
N ASP A 681 13.09 5.97 39.57
CA ASP A 681 11.86 5.36 39.08
C ASP A 681 12.04 3.83 38.96
N HIS A 682 11.62 3.12 40.02
CA HIS A 682 11.74 1.66 40.07
C HIS A 682 10.90 0.96 38.98
N THR A 683 9.87 1.62 38.41
CA THR A 683 9.05 1.03 37.33
C THR A 683 9.82 0.92 36.00
N LEU A 684 10.86 1.73 35.83
CA LEU A 684 11.76 1.75 34.65
C LEU A 684 13.08 1.00 34.91
N SER A 685 13.31 0.51 36.13
CA SER A 685 14.57 -0.13 36.54
C SER A 685 14.98 -1.34 35.68
N PHE A 686 14.02 -2.03 35.04
CA PHE A 686 14.31 -3.17 34.17
C PHE A 686 15.22 -2.81 32.97
N ILE A 687 15.19 -1.55 32.50
CA ILE A 687 16.03 -1.04 31.40
C ILE A 687 17.52 -1.08 31.77
N ALA A 688 17.85 -0.95 33.05
CA ALA A 688 19.23 -1.07 33.56
C ALA A 688 19.66 -2.52 33.80
N HIS A 689 18.71 -3.45 33.98
CA HIS A 689 19.00 -4.87 34.21
C HIS A 689 19.14 -5.68 32.91
N GLN A 690 18.43 -5.26 31.85
CA GLN A 690 18.51 -5.86 30.52
C GLN A 690 19.02 -4.80 29.53
N PRO A 691 20.20 -4.96 28.91
CA PRO A 691 20.71 -3.99 27.94
C PRO A 691 19.79 -3.95 26.71
N MET A 692 19.28 -2.76 26.38
CA MET A 692 18.41 -2.53 25.21
C MET A 692 18.95 -1.37 24.39
N ASP A 693 19.00 -1.52 23.06
CA ASP A 693 19.51 -0.47 22.18
C ASP A 693 18.44 0.60 21.93
N ALA A 694 18.85 1.87 21.92
CA ALA A 694 18.02 3.02 21.61
C ALA A 694 17.86 3.15 20.09
N ILE A 695 16.62 3.09 19.59
CA ILE A 695 16.32 3.20 18.14
C ILE A 695 15.91 4.63 17.77
N CYS A 696 15.00 5.24 18.54
CA CYS A 696 14.64 6.65 18.39
C CYS A 696 14.01 7.21 19.67
N ALA A 697 13.87 8.53 19.74
CA ALA A 697 12.92 9.18 20.66
C ALA A 697 11.97 10.09 19.88
N VAL A 698 10.89 10.52 20.52
CA VAL A 698 9.89 11.45 19.99
C VAL A 698 9.52 12.48 21.06
N GLU A 699 9.54 13.76 20.72
CA GLU A 699 8.96 14.84 21.54
C GLU A 699 7.46 14.95 21.21
N ILE A 700 6.61 14.53 22.15
CA ILE A 700 5.13 14.59 22.01
C ILE A 700 4.64 15.95 22.49
N SER A 701 5.24 16.44 23.58
CA SER A 701 5.11 17.83 24.04
C SER A 701 6.35 18.21 24.83
N SER A 702 6.51 19.49 25.17
CA SER A 702 7.56 19.97 26.07
C SER A 702 7.53 19.35 27.49
N LYS A 703 6.49 18.55 27.81
CA LYS A 703 6.32 17.83 29.08
C LYS A 703 6.41 16.31 28.94
N GLU A 704 6.34 15.75 27.74
CA GLU A 704 6.24 14.31 27.52
C GLU A 704 6.98 13.84 26.26
N TYR A 705 7.73 12.75 26.42
CA TYR A 705 8.57 12.13 25.41
C TYR A 705 8.28 10.63 25.32
N LEU A 706 8.38 10.07 24.13
CA LEU A 706 8.38 8.62 23.89
C LEU A 706 9.80 8.17 23.57
N LEU A 707 10.29 7.18 24.30
CA LEU A 707 11.62 6.57 24.14
C LEU A 707 11.45 5.16 23.55
N CYS A 708 11.94 4.95 22.32
CA CYS A 708 11.81 3.70 21.60
C CYS A 708 13.12 2.89 21.69
N PHE A 709 13.07 1.80 22.45
CA PHE A 709 14.12 0.79 22.54
C PHE A 709 13.84 -0.37 21.58
N ASN A 710 14.86 -1.17 21.29
CA ASN A 710 14.76 -2.37 20.44
C ASN A 710 13.72 -3.42 20.89
N SER A 711 13.24 -3.35 22.13
CA SER A 711 12.28 -4.32 22.69
C SER A 711 10.93 -3.72 23.07
N ILE A 712 10.84 -2.39 23.28
CA ILE A 712 9.65 -1.71 23.82
C ILE A 712 9.71 -0.18 23.62
N GLY A 713 8.56 0.50 23.55
CA GLY A 713 8.44 1.96 23.61
C GLY A 713 7.86 2.44 24.93
N ILE A 714 8.48 3.45 25.55
CA ILE A 714 8.17 3.91 26.91
C ILE A 714 7.92 5.42 26.93
N TYR A 715 6.83 5.84 27.57
CA TYR A 715 6.50 7.25 27.75
C TYR A 715 7.09 7.81 29.05
N THR A 716 7.82 8.91 28.95
CA THR A 716 8.48 9.60 30.06
C THR A 716 8.13 11.07 30.10
N ASP A 717 7.97 11.63 31.30
CA ASP A 717 7.81 13.06 31.51
C ASP A 717 9.12 13.82 31.25
N CYS A 718 9.09 15.16 31.31
CA CYS A 718 10.28 15.99 31.19
C CYS A 718 11.28 15.83 32.37
N GLN A 719 10.92 15.07 33.43
CA GLN A 719 11.79 14.66 34.53
C GLN A 719 12.37 13.23 34.36
N GLY A 720 12.15 12.59 33.20
CA GLY A 720 12.62 11.22 32.93
C GLY A 720 11.93 10.13 33.74
N ARG A 721 10.78 10.41 34.35
CA ARG A 721 9.94 9.45 35.07
C ARG A 721 8.83 8.96 34.16
N ARG A 722 8.27 7.79 34.44
CA ARG A 722 7.17 7.21 33.65
C ARG A 722 5.93 8.10 33.66
N SER A 723 5.51 8.61 32.50
CA SER A 723 4.30 9.44 32.37
C SER A 723 3.03 8.62 32.13
N ARG A 724 3.11 7.48 31.43
CA ARG A 724 1.96 6.63 31.09
C ARG A 724 2.14 5.19 31.60
N GLN A 725 1.03 4.55 31.98
CA GLN A 725 1.07 3.13 32.38
C GLN A 725 1.18 2.17 31.19
N GLN A 726 0.60 2.51 30.04
CA GLN A 726 0.72 1.71 28.82
C GLN A 726 2.09 1.93 28.14
N GLU A 727 2.67 0.84 27.66
CA GLU A 727 3.91 0.78 26.88
C GLU A 727 3.54 0.53 25.40
N LEU A 728 4.33 1.03 24.44
CA LEU A 728 4.19 0.65 23.03
C LEU A 728 4.92 -0.67 22.78
N MET A 729 4.26 -1.58 22.06
CA MET A 729 4.64 -2.98 21.97
C MET A 729 4.93 -3.36 20.52
N TRP A 730 6.16 -3.78 20.24
CA TRP A 730 6.57 -4.18 18.89
C TRP A 730 6.11 -5.63 18.60
N PRO A 731 5.38 -5.89 17.50
CA PRO A 731 4.96 -7.26 17.15
C PRO A 731 6.14 -8.16 16.77
N ALA A 732 7.14 -7.58 16.11
CA ALA A 732 8.38 -8.21 15.69
C ALA A 732 9.60 -7.33 16.08
N ASN A 733 10.81 -7.89 15.97
CA ASN A 733 12.04 -7.14 16.27
C ASN A 733 12.22 -5.95 15.31
N PRO A 734 12.25 -4.69 15.81
CA PRO A 734 12.46 -3.51 14.98
C PRO A 734 13.92 -3.39 14.52
N SER A 735 14.09 -3.11 13.23
CA SER A 735 15.37 -2.76 12.60
C SER A 735 15.66 -1.25 12.65
N SER A 736 14.60 -0.44 12.61
CA SER A 736 14.63 1.03 12.63
C SER A 736 13.23 1.57 12.93
N CYS A 737 13.16 2.81 13.40
CA CYS A 737 11.90 3.54 13.58
C CYS A 737 12.05 4.94 12.99
N CYS A 738 11.00 5.42 12.33
CA CYS A 738 10.88 6.78 11.79
C CYS A 738 9.65 7.47 12.38
N TYR A 739 9.72 8.76 12.59
CA TYR A 739 8.61 9.57 13.09
C TYR A 739 8.24 10.65 12.08
N ASN A 740 6.97 10.68 11.68
CA ASN A 740 6.37 11.74 10.89
C ASN A 740 5.01 12.07 11.52
N ALA A 741 4.90 13.22 12.18
CA ALA A 741 3.91 13.48 13.21
C ALA A 741 2.45 13.35 12.71
N PRO A 742 1.55 12.72 13.48
CA PRO A 742 1.71 12.10 14.80
C PRO A 742 2.21 10.63 14.80
N TYR A 743 2.63 10.10 13.66
CA TYR A 743 2.81 8.66 13.47
C TYR A 743 4.26 8.18 13.64
N LEU A 744 4.41 7.03 14.31
CA LEU A 744 5.65 6.28 14.42
C LEU A 744 5.58 5.05 13.51
N SER A 745 6.45 5.00 12.50
CA SER A 745 6.63 3.85 11.60
C SER A 745 7.77 2.97 12.12
N VAL A 746 7.46 1.72 12.44
CA VAL A 746 8.37 0.72 13.03
C VAL A 746 8.67 -0.36 11.99
N TYR A 747 9.93 -0.47 11.55
CA TYR A 747 10.33 -1.33 10.43
C TYR A 747 10.85 -2.69 10.94
N SER A 748 10.18 -3.80 10.59
CA SER A 748 10.63 -5.17 10.88
C SER A 748 11.10 -5.89 9.59
N GLU A 749 11.50 -7.17 9.69
CA GLU A 749 11.93 -7.93 8.50
C GLU A 749 10.79 -8.18 7.50
N ASN A 750 9.55 -8.38 7.95
CA ASN A 750 8.42 -8.78 7.11
C ASN A 750 7.31 -7.73 6.97
N ALA A 751 7.34 -6.66 7.75
CA ALA A 751 6.30 -5.64 7.78
C ALA A 751 6.79 -4.28 8.32
N VAL A 752 6.05 -3.21 8.02
CA VAL A 752 6.17 -1.91 8.69
C VAL A 752 4.89 -1.66 9.48
N ASP A 753 5.01 -1.47 10.80
CA ASP A 753 3.90 -1.23 11.72
C ASP A 753 3.79 0.26 12.06
N ILE A 754 2.59 0.83 11.96
CA ILE A 754 2.33 2.25 12.20
C ILE A 754 1.53 2.41 13.49
N PHE A 755 2.05 3.25 14.38
CA PHE A 755 1.42 3.60 15.66
C PHE A 755 1.16 5.11 15.72
N ASP A 756 0.03 5.52 16.31
CA ASP A 756 -0.16 6.92 16.73
C ASP A 756 0.44 7.08 18.13
N VAL A 757 1.41 7.99 18.26
CA VAL A 757 2.10 8.22 19.54
C VAL A 757 1.19 8.83 20.61
N ASN A 758 0.08 9.47 20.20
CA ASN A 758 -0.84 10.14 21.12
C ASN A 758 -1.85 9.17 21.72
N SER A 759 -2.62 8.44 20.90
CA SER A 759 -3.58 7.43 21.37
C SER A 759 -2.94 6.14 21.87
N MET A 760 -1.69 5.87 21.49
CA MET A 760 -0.97 4.61 21.76
C MET A 760 -1.57 3.39 21.04
N GLU A 761 -2.37 3.61 20.00
CA GLU A 761 -2.99 2.55 19.18
C GLU A 761 -2.08 2.11 18.02
N TRP A 762 -2.18 0.83 17.67
CA TRP A 762 -1.53 0.22 16.49
C TRP A 762 -2.47 0.32 15.29
N ILE A 763 -2.21 1.33 14.45
CA ILE A 763 -3.13 1.86 13.45
C ILE A 763 -3.17 1.02 12.17
N GLN A 764 -2.00 0.67 11.62
CA GLN A 764 -1.86 0.01 10.31
C GLN A 764 -0.62 -0.91 10.31
N THR A 765 -0.64 -1.92 9.45
CA THR A 765 0.55 -2.71 9.10
C THR A 765 0.67 -2.80 7.58
N LEU A 766 1.85 -2.48 7.03
CA LEU A 766 2.18 -2.68 5.63
C LEU A 766 2.97 -4.01 5.47
N PRO A 767 2.48 -5.00 4.70
CA PRO A 767 3.11 -6.34 4.58
C PRO A 767 4.32 -6.34 3.62
N LEU A 768 5.25 -5.42 3.85
CA LEU A 768 6.42 -5.18 3.01
C LEU A 768 7.68 -5.84 3.60
N LYS A 769 8.25 -6.80 2.86
CA LYS A 769 9.42 -7.57 3.31
C LYS A 769 10.72 -6.85 2.98
N LYS A 770 11.65 -6.81 3.93
CA LYS A 770 13.00 -6.21 3.81
C LYS A 770 12.97 -4.76 3.33
N VAL A 771 12.03 -3.97 3.87
CA VAL A 771 12.03 -2.52 3.70
C VAL A 771 13.01 -1.88 4.66
N ARG A 772 13.65 -0.80 4.22
CA ARG A 772 14.37 0.13 5.09
C ARG A 772 14.09 1.58 4.69
N PRO A 773 14.05 2.52 5.66
CA PRO A 773 13.97 3.94 5.38
C PRO A 773 15.25 4.47 4.71
N LEU A 774 15.10 5.59 4.00
CA LEU A 774 16.18 6.32 3.32
C LEU A 774 16.36 7.74 3.86
N ASN A 775 15.36 8.29 4.56
CA ASN A 775 15.38 9.52 5.36
C ASN A 775 14.92 9.25 6.82
N SER A 776 15.11 10.23 7.70
CA SER A 776 14.71 10.21 9.12
C SER A 776 13.20 10.08 9.33
N GLU A 777 12.39 10.74 8.50
CA GLU A 777 10.92 10.71 8.56
C GLU A 777 10.32 9.43 7.98
N GLY A 778 11.09 8.68 7.18
CA GLY A 778 10.64 7.43 6.56
C GLY A 778 9.63 7.60 5.43
N SER A 779 9.52 8.78 4.81
CA SER A 779 8.68 9.00 3.62
C SER A 779 9.26 8.36 2.36
N LEU A 780 10.59 8.21 2.25
CA LEU A 780 11.25 7.44 1.19
C LEU A 780 11.92 6.17 1.74
N ASN A 781 11.70 5.06 1.04
CA ASN A 781 12.05 3.70 1.46
C ASN A 781 12.65 2.89 0.31
N LEU A 782 13.46 1.88 0.64
CA LEU A 782 13.94 0.89 -0.33
C LEU A 782 13.37 -0.49 0.00
N LEU A 783 12.72 -1.12 -0.98
CA LEU A 783 12.08 -2.44 -0.86
C LEU A 783 12.99 -3.53 -1.47
N GLY A 784 13.47 -4.45 -0.64
CA GLY A 784 14.42 -5.50 -1.02
C GLY A 784 13.80 -6.82 -1.48
N LEU A 785 13.03 -6.79 -2.58
CA LEU A 785 12.52 -7.98 -3.28
C LEU A 785 13.46 -8.40 -4.44
N GLU A 786 13.01 -9.31 -5.32
CA GLU A 786 13.75 -9.70 -6.53
C GLU A 786 14.05 -8.50 -7.44
N THR A 787 13.08 -7.59 -7.57
CA THR A 787 13.30 -6.22 -8.03
C THR A 787 13.42 -5.28 -6.83
N ILE A 788 14.50 -4.50 -6.79
CA ILE A 788 14.68 -3.45 -5.77
C ILE A 788 13.91 -2.22 -6.22
N ARG A 789 12.85 -1.86 -5.47
CA ARG A 789 11.96 -0.73 -5.77
C ARG A 789 12.19 0.43 -4.80
N LEU A 790 12.09 1.67 -5.30
CA LEU A 790 12.08 2.88 -4.47
C LEU A 790 10.62 3.19 -4.10
N ILE A 791 10.30 3.15 -2.81
CA ILE A 791 8.92 3.30 -2.33
C ILE A 791 8.73 4.64 -1.62
N TYR A 792 7.70 5.38 -2.00
CA TYR A 792 7.19 6.56 -1.30
C TYR A 792 5.97 6.17 -0.47
N PHE A 793 5.94 6.56 0.79
CA PHE A 793 4.77 6.39 1.66
C PHE A 793 3.88 7.64 1.57
N LYS A 794 2.94 7.64 0.62
CA LYS A 794 1.92 8.71 0.52
C LYS A 794 1.06 8.69 1.77
N ASN A 795 0.98 9.81 2.49
CA ASN A 795 0.03 10.00 3.58
C ASN A 795 -1.40 10.22 3.02
N LYS A 796 -2.38 9.41 3.42
CA LYS A 796 -3.80 9.58 3.05
C LYS A 796 -4.44 10.82 3.69
N MET A 797 -3.87 11.30 4.80
CA MET A 797 -4.44 12.36 5.65
C MET A 797 -3.76 13.74 5.48
N ALA A 798 -2.82 13.87 4.53
CA ALA A 798 -2.22 15.15 4.18
C ALA A 798 -3.07 15.90 3.14
N GLU A 799 -3.10 17.23 3.20
CA GLU A 799 -3.86 18.09 2.26
C GLU A 799 -3.31 18.06 0.82
N GLY A 800 -2.11 17.49 0.60
CA GLY A 800 -1.50 17.31 -0.71
C GLY A 800 -0.31 16.34 -0.67
N ASP A 801 0.15 15.90 -1.85
CA ASP A 801 1.29 14.97 -1.99
C ASP A 801 2.64 15.70 -1.92
N GLU A 802 3.53 15.25 -1.03
CA GLU A 802 4.92 15.74 -0.95
C GLU A 802 5.71 15.47 -2.23
N LEU A 803 5.32 14.43 -2.99
CA LEU A 803 5.97 14.00 -4.23
C LEU A 803 4.92 13.51 -5.24
N VAL A 804 4.94 14.09 -6.45
CA VAL A 804 4.14 13.61 -7.59
C VAL A 804 4.75 12.30 -8.09
N VAL A 805 4.07 11.18 -7.82
CA VAL A 805 4.50 9.86 -8.30
C VAL A 805 4.02 9.66 -9.75
N PRO A 806 4.93 9.44 -10.73
CA PRO A 806 4.55 9.13 -12.09
C PRO A 806 4.00 7.70 -12.23
N GLU A 807 3.26 7.42 -13.30
CA GLU A 807 2.88 6.04 -13.65
C GLU A 807 4.14 5.22 -13.97
N THR A 808 4.44 4.25 -13.11
CA THR A 808 5.58 3.33 -13.24
C THR A 808 5.12 2.00 -13.85
N SER A 809 6.01 1.34 -14.60
CA SER A 809 5.72 0.02 -15.18
C SER A 809 7.00 -0.81 -15.32
N ASP A 810 6.93 -2.08 -14.90
CA ASP A 810 8.07 -3.01 -14.88
C ASP A 810 8.66 -3.29 -16.27
N ASN A 811 7.91 -2.99 -17.33
CA ASN A 811 8.27 -3.21 -18.73
C ASN A 811 8.71 -1.93 -19.48
N SER A 812 9.08 -0.85 -18.77
CA SER A 812 9.26 0.49 -19.37
C SER A 812 10.33 0.60 -20.46
N ARG A 813 11.30 -0.34 -20.50
CA ARG A 813 12.48 -0.34 -21.41
C ARG A 813 13.31 0.95 -21.35
N LYS A 814 13.16 1.77 -20.29
CA LYS A 814 13.93 3.01 -20.13
C LYS A 814 15.40 2.69 -19.81
N GLN A 815 16.31 3.51 -20.35
CA GLN A 815 17.74 3.42 -20.08
C GLN A 815 18.32 4.79 -19.70
N MET A 816 19.36 4.81 -18.87
CA MET A 816 20.01 6.03 -18.38
C MET A 816 21.03 6.56 -19.40
N VAL A 817 20.55 7.35 -20.37
CA VAL A 817 21.37 7.92 -21.44
C VAL A 817 22.06 9.21 -20.98
N ARG A 818 23.38 9.30 -21.10
CA ARG A 818 24.14 10.50 -20.74
C ARG A 818 23.90 11.64 -21.74
N ASN A 819 23.75 12.87 -21.27
CA ASN A 819 23.64 14.05 -22.13
C ASN A 819 25.02 14.38 -22.77
N ILE A 820 25.04 14.53 -24.09
CA ILE A 820 26.26 14.81 -24.88
C ILE A 820 26.85 16.17 -24.49
N ASN A 821 26.00 17.18 -24.26
CA ASN A 821 26.42 18.56 -24.01
C ASN A 821 26.75 18.83 -22.53
N ASN A 822 26.25 18.01 -21.60
CA ASN A 822 26.54 18.14 -20.18
C ASN A 822 26.84 16.79 -19.53
N LYS A 823 28.12 16.55 -19.24
CA LYS A 823 28.66 15.31 -18.65
C LYS A 823 28.06 14.93 -17.28
N ARG A 824 27.37 15.83 -16.57
CA ARG A 824 26.69 15.56 -15.29
C ARG A 824 25.17 15.38 -15.43
N ARG A 825 24.57 15.61 -16.61
CA ARG A 825 23.13 15.38 -16.87
C ARG A 825 22.91 14.09 -17.65
N TYR A 826 21.82 13.41 -17.36
CA TYR A 826 21.39 12.16 -17.97
C TYR A 826 19.87 12.22 -18.18
N SER A 827 19.35 11.51 -19.19
CA SER A 827 17.91 11.34 -19.44
C SER A 827 17.55 9.86 -19.31
N PHE A 828 16.52 9.54 -18.54
CA PHE A 828 16.07 8.16 -18.34
C PHE A 828 14.92 7.83 -19.29
N ARG A 829 15.23 7.27 -20.46
CA ARG A 829 14.27 7.11 -21.57
C ARG A 829 14.55 5.88 -22.40
N VAL A 830 13.54 5.37 -23.10
CA VAL A 830 13.72 4.31 -24.10
C VAL A 830 14.73 4.78 -25.15
N PRO A 831 15.79 4.00 -25.47
CA PRO A 831 16.76 4.36 -26.50
C PRO A 831 16.10 4.61 -27.87
N GLU A 832 16.66 5.51 -28.67
CA GLU A 832 16.09 5.82 -30.00
C GLU A 832 16.11 4.60 -30.94
N GLU A 833 17.13 3.73 -30.82
CA GLU A 833 17.22 2.47 -31.56
C GLU A 833 16.10 1.48 -31.16
N GLU A 834 15.80 1.37 -29.87
CA GLU A 834 14.71 0.53 -29.37
C GLU A 834 13.33 1.14 -29.70
N ARG A 835 13.20 2.47 -29.67
CA ARG A 835 12.00 3.20 -30.12
C ARG A 835 11.76 3.03 -31.63
N MET A 836 12.83 3.03 -32.43
CA MET A 836 12.80 2.70 -33.86
C MET A 836 12.40 1.23 -34.09
N GLN A 837 12.93 0.30 -33.30
CA GLN A 837 12.62 -1.12 -33.40
C GLN A 837 11.17 -1.42 -33.00
N GLN A 838 10.69 -0.86 -31.88
CA GLN A 838 9.30 -0.92 -31.45
C GLN A 838 8.36 -0.36 -32.53
N ARG A 839 8.70 0.76 -33.16
CA ARG A 839 7.95 1.29 -34.32
C ARG A 839 7.97 0.33 -35.52
N ARG A 840 9.08 -0.34 -35.81
CA ARG A 840 9.16 -1.35 -36.88
C ARG A 840 8.31 -2.60 -36.58
N GLU A 841 8.21 -2.99 -35.31
CA GLU A 841 7.37 -4.11 -34.85
C GLU A 841 5.88 -3.72 -34.93
N MET A 842 5.51 -2.56 -34.39
CA MET A 842 4.15 -1.99 -34.50
C MET A 842 3.71 -1.72 -35.95
N LEU A 843 4.64 -1.55 -36.89
CA LEU A 843 4.34 -1.41 -38.33
C LEU A 843 4.21 -2.75 -39.08
N ARG A 844 4.64 -3.87 -38.48
CA ARG A 844 4.47 -5.23 -39.03
C ARG A 844 3.13 -5.84 -38.63
N ASP A 845 2.68 -5.55 -37.41
CA ASP A 845 1.39 -5.97 -36.87
C ASP A 845 0.26 -5.06 -37.41
N PRO A 846 -0.75 -5.59 -38.13
CA PRO A 846 -1.86 -4.79 -38.66
C PRO A 846 -2.71 -4.07 -37.60
N GLU A 847 -2.87 -4.66 -36.41
CA GLU A 847 -3.72 -4.12 -35.34
C GLU A 847 -3.01 -2.99 -34.59
N MET A 848 -1.73 -3.18 -34.27
CA MET A 848 -0.88 -2.14 -33.70
C MET A 848 -0.59 -1.01 -34.70
N ARG A 849 -0.56 -1.30 -36.00
CA ARG A 849 -0.41 -0.30 -37.05
C ARG A 849 -1.60 0.66 -37.12
N ASN A 850 -2.82 0.19 -36.83
CA ASN A 850 -3.98 1.08 -36.75
C ASN A 850 -3.88 2.05 -35.56
N LYS A 851 -3.26 1.63 -34.43
CA LYS A 851 -2.99 2.52 -33.27
C LYS A 851 -1.93 3.59 -33.54
N LEU A 852 -1.17 3.50 -34.64
CA LEU A 852 -0.27 4.58 -35.10
C LEU A 852 -0.99 5.66 -35.91
N ILE A 853 -2.25 5.46 -36.29
CA ILE A 853 -3.06 6.45 -37.02
C ILE A 853 -3.81 7.30 -36.00
N SER A 854 -3.24 8.45 -35.62
CA SER A 854 -3.97 9.46 -34.87
C SER A 854 -5.17 9.97 -35.67
N ASN A 855 -6.31 10.21 -35.00
CA ASN A 855 -7.49 10.83 -35.61
C ASN A 855 -7.10 12.11 -36.39
N PRO A 856 -7.63 12.33 -37.61
CA PRO A 856 -7.19 13.41 -38.48
C PRO A 856 -7.51 14.78 -37.88
N THR A 857 -6.48 15.59 -37.65
CA THR A 857 -6.61 16.91 -36.99
C THR A 857 -7.09 18.02 -37.91
N ASN A 858 -7.16 17.80 -39.23
CA ASN A 858 -8.03 18.50 -40.17
C ASN A 858 -8.13 17.72 -41.51
N PHE A 859 -9.03 18.16 -42.40
CA PHE A 859 -9.31 17.50 -43.69
C PHE A 859 -8.46 17.98 -44.88
N ASN A 860 -7.48 18.89 -44.70
CA ASN A 860 -6.79 19.55 -45.82
C ASN A 860 -5.81 18.66 -46.63
N HIS A 861 -5.71 17.37 -46.34
CA HIS A 861 -4.81 16.44 -47.05
C HIS A 861 -5.47 15.54 -48.10
N ILE A 862 -6.80 15.60 -48.27
CA ILE A 862 -7.50 14.86 -49.34
C ILE A 862 -7.65 15.76 -50.59
N ALA A 863 -6.51 16.11 -51.19
CA ALA A 863 -6.44 17.01 -52.34
C ALA A 863 -5.45 16.54 -53.43
N HIS A 864 -5.12 15.23 -53.49
CA HIS A 864 -4.20 14.70 -54.50
C HIS A 864 -4.43 13.24 -54.93
N MET A 865 -5.70 12.84 -55.12
CA MET A 865 -6.06 11.72 -55.99
C MET A 865 -6.99 12.24 -57.10
N GLY A 866 -6.56 12.08 -58.35
CA GLY A 866 -7.34 12.46 -59.53
C GLY A 866 -8.39 11.40 -59.89
N PRO A 867 -9.30 11.70 -60.85
CA PRO A 867 -10.35 10.77 -61.24
C PRO A 867 -9.78 9.54 -61.97
N GLY A 868 -10.13 8.35 -61.47
CA GLY A 868 -9.85 7.06 -62.08
C GLY A 868 -10.72 5.99 -61.44
N ASP A 869 -11.38 5.16 -62.27
CA ASP A 869 -12.44 4.25 -61.84
C ASP A 869 -11.98 3.14 -60.89
N GLY A 870 -12.82 2.82 -59.90
CA GLY A 870 -12.63 1.63 -59.07
C GLY A 870 -13.49 1.58 -57.81
N ILE A 871 -14.53 0.71 -57.85
CA ILE A 871 -15.41 0.25 -56.75
C ILE A 871 -16.79 0.96 -56.68
N GLN A 872 -17.74 0.35 -57.38
CA GLN A 872 -19.16 0.37 -57.05
C GLN A 872 -19.48 -0.82 -56.12
N ILE A 873 -20.75 -0.94 -55.67
CA ILE A 873 -21.26 -1.95 -54.71
C ILE A 873 -20.77 -1.61 -53.27
N LEU A 874 -21.61 -1.29 -52.28
CA LEU A 874 -23.01 -1.66 -52.07
C LEU A 874 -23.92 -0.45 -51.79
N LYS A 875 -25.17 -0.53 -52.26
CA LYS A 875 -26.28 0.36 -51.91
C LYS A 875 -27.35 -0.45 -51.16
N ASP A 876 -28.36 0.25 -50.65
CA ASP A 876 -29.67 -0.29 -50.25
C ASP A 876 -29.77 -1.09 -48.92
N LEU A 877 -29.81 -0.33 -47.81
CA LEU A 877 -30.97 -0.42 -46.91
C LEU A 877 -31.56 1.01 -46.70
N PRO A 878 -32.89 1.15 -46.49
CA PRO A 878 -33.57 2.41 -46.75
C PRO A 878 -33.64 3.37 -45.54
N MET A 879 -33.53 4.67 -45.80
CA MET A 879 -33.97 5.72 -44.88
C MET A 879 -35.47 6.02 -45.09
N ASN A 880 -36.21 6.12 -43.98
CA ASN A 880 -37.52 6.77 -43.90
C ASN A 880 -37.72 7.30 -42.45
N PRO A 881 -38.58 8.32 -42.20
CA PRO A 881 -38.09 9.48 -41.48
C PRO A 881 -38.94 9.92 -40.28
N ARG A 882 -38.37 10.81 -39.46
CA ARG A 882 -39.08 11.74 -38.55
C ARG A 882 -38.19 12.97 -38.26
N PRO A 883 -38.76 14.12 -37.87
CA PRO A 883 -38.41 15.39 -38.51
C PRO A 883 -37.63 16.37 -37.61
N GLN A 884 -37.10 17.39 -38.26
CA GLN A 884 -36.48 18.57 -37.65
C GLN A 884 -37.50 19.73 -37.53
N GLU A 885 -37.26 20.63 -36.57
CA GLU A 885 -37.79 22.02 -36.46
C GLU A 885 -39.25 22.30 -36.03
N SER A 886 -39.37 22.93 -34.86
CA SER A 886 -39.95 24.29 -34.69
C SER A 886 -39.39 24.89 -33.38
N ARG A 887 -38.70 26.06 -33.38
CA ARG A 887 -39.15 27.47 -33.51
C ARG A 887 -39.90 27.98 -32.26
N THR A 888 -39.75 29.24 -31.81
CA THR A 888 -39.12 30.49 -32.35
C THR A 888 -38.57 31.30 -31.14
N VAL A 889 -37.88 32.45 -31.16
CA VAL A 889 -37.63 33.64 -32.04
C VAL A 889 -36.21 34.20 -31.68
N PHE A 890 -35.61 35.30 -32.19
CA PHE A 890 -35.98 36.41 -33.10
C PHE A 890 -34.73 36.84 -33.94
N SER A 891 -34.88 37.75 -34.90
CA SER A 891 -33.80 38.42 -35.67
C SER A 891 -33.19 39.66 -34.93
N GLY A 892 -32.06 40.27 -35.31
CA GLY A 892 -31.06 39.98 -36.36
C GLY A 892 -30.47 41.25 -37.02
N SER A 893 -29.61 41.06 -38.05
CA SER A 893 -29.09 42.05 -39.03
C SER A 893 -27.87 42.95 -38.62
N VAL A 894 -26.92 43.32 -39.50
CA VAL A 894 -26.60 42.88 -40.89
C VAL A 894 -25.11 43.08 -41.25
N SER A 895 -24.65 42.48 -42.35
CA SER A 895 -23.27 42.51 -42.93
C SER A 895 -22.86 43.91 -43.50
N ILE A 896 -21.76 44.16 -44.24
CA ILE A 896 -21.20 43.51 -45.46
C ILE A 896 -19.64 43.70 -45.57
N PRO A 897 -18.89 43.58 -46.72
CA PRO A 897 -17.70 42.71 -46.76
C PRO A 897 -16.35 43.41 -47.08
N SER A 898 -15.30 42.61 -47.32
CA SER A 898 -13.97 43.06 -47.75
C SER A 898 -13.75 42.93 -49.27
N ILE A 899 -13.25 43.97 -49.98
CA ILE A 899 -12.43 43.80 -51.20
C ILE A 899 -11.66 45.07 -51.66
N THR A 900 -10.38 44.88 -52.03
CA THR A 900 -9.47 45.71 -52.86
C THR A 900 -8.98 47.14 -52.49
N LYS A 901 -7.64 47.28 -52.60
CA LYS A 901 -6.82 48.33 -53.27
C LYS A 901 -6.41 49.65 -52.57
N SER A 902 -5.17 50.05 -52.93
CA SER A 902 -4.54 51.40 -52.93
C SER A 902 -3.99 52.01 -51.63
N ARG A 903 -2.67 52.31 -51.66
CA ARG A 903 -1.97 53.43 -50.97
C ARG A 903 -2.66 54.77 -51.36
N PRO A 904 -2.57 55.87 -50.57
CA PRO A 904 -1.28 56.46 -50.18
C PRO A 904 -1.15 56.95 -48.71
N GLU A 905 0.09 57.25 -48.30
CA GLU A 905 0.46 58.18 -47.22
C GLU A 905 0.13 59.64 -47.64
N PRO A 906 -0.05 60.66 -46.74
CA PRO A 906 0.90 61.00 -45.66
C PRO A 906 0.38 61.74 -44.38
N GLY A 907 1.29 62.03 -43.44
CA GLY A 907 1.14 62.98 -42.32
C GLY A 907 1.09 62.32 -40.93
N ARG A 908 1.95 62.57 -39.92
CA ARG A 908 2.45 63.82 -39.27
C ARG A 908 1.34 64.57 -38.49
N SER A 909 1.53 65.10 -37.26
CA SER A 909 2.67 65.17 -36.30
C SER A 909 2.21 65.84 -34.97
N MET A 910 2.78 65.69 -33.76
CA MET A 910 3.82 64.77 -33.21
C MET A 910 3.22 63.94 -32.02
N SER A 911 3.68 63.81 -30.75
CA SER A 911 4.76 64.34 -29.87
C SER A 911 5.21 63.21 -28.90
N ALA A 912 6.50 63.00 -28.61
CA ALA A 912 7.32 63.50 -27.48
C ALA A 912 6.83 63.07 -26.06
N SER A 913 7.67 62.53 -25.15
CA SER A 913 9.14 62.67 -25.00
C SER A 913 9.85 61.42 -24.43
N SER A 914 11.10 61.19 -24.89
CA SER A 914 12.39 60.99 -24.15
C SER A 914 12.46 60.19 -22.84
N GLY A 915 13.53 59.45 -22.48
CA GLY A 915 14.91 59.26 -23.00
C GLY A 915 15.82 58.84 -21.81
N LEU A 916 17.03 58.26 -21.90
CA LEU A 916 18.04 58.13 -22.98
C LEU A 916 19.02 56.94 -22.73
N SER A 917 19.56 56.38 -23.81
CA SER A 917 20.95 55.85 -23.97
C SER A 917 21.47 54.65 -23.13
N ALA A 918 22.42 53.82 -23.59
CA ALA A 918 23.23 53.81 -24.82
C ALA A 918 23.37 52.40 -25.45
N ARG A 919 23.90 52.31 -26.68
CA ARG A 919 24.11 51.08 -27.48
C ARG A 919 25.60 50.73 -27.64
N SER A 920 25.89 49.45 -27.95
CA SER A 920 26.64 49.09 -29.17
C SER A 920 26.38 47.62 -29.58
N SER A 921 26.26 47.36 -30.88
CA SER A 921 26.08 46.01 -31.47
C SER A 921 26.21 46.03 -33.01
N ALA A 922 27.04 45.13 -33.57
CA ALA A 922 27.17 44.86 -35.03
C ALA A 922 28.23 43.74 -35.28
N GLN A 923 28.19 42.90 -36.34
CA GLN A 923 27.06 42.34 -37.10
C GLN A 923 27.55 41.20 -38.06
N ASN A 924 26.62 40.32 -38.48
CA ASN A 924 26.59 39.53 -39.74
C ASN A 924 27.61 38.37 -40.03
N GLY A 925 27.09 37.32 -40.70
CA GLY A 925 27.85 36.39 -41.57
C GLY A 925 27.79 36.83 -43.05
N SER A 926 28.13 36.07 -44.10
CA SER A 926 28.53 34.64 -44.29
C SER A 926 29.18 34.51 -45.71
N ALA A 927 29.35 33.41 -46.49
CA ALA A 927 28.85 32.03 -46.52
C ALA A 927 29.67 31.11 -47.49
N LEU A 928 29.17 29.89 -47.72
CA LEU A 928 29.30 29.02 -48.93
C LEU A 928 30.63 28.33 -49.35
N LYS A 929 30.60 26.98 -49.24
CA LYS A 929 30.97 25.92 -50.21
C LYS A 929 32.41 25.75 -50.81
N ARG A 930 33.02 24.62 -50.39
CA ARG A 930 33.54 23.46 -51.19
C ARG A 930 34.81 23.52 -52.08
N GLU A 931 35.80 22.76 -51.61
CA GLU A 931 36.44 21.58 -52.25
C GLU A 931 37.70 21.65 -53.17
N PHE A 932 38.74 20.92 -52.70
CA PHE A 932 39.83 20.17 -53.37
C PHE A 932 41.07 20.83 -54.03
N SER A 933 42.19 20.09 -53.91
CA SER A 933 43.57 20.32 -54.44
C SER A 933 44.43 21.36 -53.68
N GLY A 934 45.76 21.24 -53.57
CA GLY A 934 46.68 20.12 -53.88
C GLY A 934 48.17 20.56 -53.94
N GLY A 935 49.10 19.79 -53.34
CA GLY A 935 50.56 20.04 -53.31
C GLY A 935 51.02 21.16 -52.34
N SER A 936 52.23 21.28 -51.77
CA SER A 936 53.52 20.54 -51.72
C SER A 936 54.71 21.42 -52.13
N TYR A 937 55.56 21.87 -51.17
CA TYR A 937 57.03 21.62 -51.15
C TYR A 937 57.84 22.45 -50.10
N SER A 938 58.67 21.75 -49.31
CA SER A 938 59.94 22.22 -48.67
C SER A 938 59.91 23.42 -47.68
N ALA A 939 60.79 23.52 -46.65
CA ALA A 939 62.16 23.02 -46.56
C ALA A 939 62.70 22.90 -45.10
N LYS A 940 63.72 22.01 -44.91
CA LYS A 940 64.87 22.05 -43.95
C LYS A 940 64.55 22.25 -42.42
N ARG A 941 65.18 21.53 -41.47
CA ARG A 941 66.25 20.51 -41.51
C ARG A 941 66.26 19.64 -40.22
N GLN A 942 66.79 18.42 -40.38
CA GLN A 942 67.43 17.47 -39.43
C GLN A 942 68.06 18.09 -38.15
N PRO A 943 68.18 17.35 -37.01
CA PRO A 943 68.86 16.04 -36.97
C PRO A 943 68.24 14.86 -36.17
N MET A 944 68.49 13.66 -36.71
CA MET A 944 68.58 12.32 -36.08
C MET A 944 70.02 12.07 -35.51
N PRO A 945 70.38 10.96 -34.82
CA PRO A 945 69.69 9.67 -34.70
C PRO A 945 69.65 8.99 -33.31
N SER A 946 68.96 7.83 -33.28
CA SER A 946 69.08 6.70 -32.33
C SER A 946 70.44 5.94 -32.53
N PRO A 947 70.76 4.77 -31.90
CA PRO A 947 69.91 3.82 -31.14
C PRO A 947 70.56 3.12 -29.91
N SER A 948 69.84 2.09 -29.41
CA SER A 948 70.37 0.82 -28.85
C SER A 948 70.50 0.61 -27.32
N GLU A 949 70.10 -0.60 -26.93
CA GLU A 949 70.54 -1.41 -25.76
C GLU A 949 70.16 -0.95 -24.33
N GLY A 950 70.24 -1.88 -23.36
CA GLY A 950 70.24 -1.59 -21.91
C GLY A 950 68.98 -2.00 -21.13
N SER A 951 68.97 -3.23 -20.60
CA SER A 951 68.03 -3.66 -19.54
C SER A 951 68.62 -3.41 -18.14
N LEU A 952 67.91 -3.86 -17.08
CA LEU A 952 68.31 -3.94 -15.66
C LEU A 952 68.25 -2.62 -14.85
N SER A 953 68.01 -2.62 -13.54
CA SER A 953 67.23 -3.54 -12.68
C SER A 953 66.97 -2.89 -11.32
N SER A 954 65.99 -3.41 -10.56
CA SER A 954 65.90 -3.19 -9.12
C SER A 954 66.98 -3.99 -8.37
N GLY A 955 67.74 -3.34 -7.48
CA GLY A 955 68.64 -4.04 -6.54
C GLY A 955 67.92 -4.48 -5.26
N GLY A 956 68.14 -5.72 -4.81
CA GLY A 956 67.42 -6.29 -3.67
C GLY A 956 67.85 -7.73 -3.27
N MET A 957 69.16 -7.97 -3.20
CA MET A 957 69.78 -9.16 -2.57
C MET A 957 69.58 -9.13 -1.04
N ASP A 958 69.59 -10.21 -0.24
CA ASP A 958 69.77 -11.67 -0.42
C ASP A 958 69.21 -12.35 0.87
N GLN A 959 69.07 -13.67 1.11
CA GLN A 959 69.40 -14.97 0.46
C GLN A 959 68.40 -16.03 1.05
N GLY A 960 68.29 -17.31 0.65
CA GLY A 960 68.98 -18.08 -0.38
C GLY A 960 68.64 -19.60 -0.33
N SER A 961 68.98 -20.32 -1.41
CA SER A 961 69.44 -21.73 -1.48
C SER A 961 68.70 -22.86 -0.73
N ASP A 962 67.87 -23.65 -1.43
CA ASP A 962 68.32 -24.85 -2.18
C ASP A 962 67.22 -25.41 -3.11
N ALA A 963 67.56 -26.35 -4.02
CA ALA A 963 66.73 -26.81 -5.15
C ALA A 963 67.13 -28.24 -5.60
N PRO A 964 66.71 -28.81 -6.76
CA PRO A 964 65.55 -28.54 -7.64
C PRO A 964 64.75 -29.82 -8.04
N ALA A 965 63.79 -29.67 -8.97
CA ALA A 965 63.51 -30.54 -10.16
C ALA A 965 62.06 -31.05 -10.36
N ARG A 966 61.53 -30.96 -11.59
CA ARG A 966 60.78 -32.08 -12.20
C ARG A 966 59.57 -31.83 -13.16
N ASP A 967 59.61 -30.84 -14.06
CA ASP A 967 59.00 -30.80 -15.43
C ASP A 967 57.47 -30.97 -15.75
N PHE A 968 56.93 -29.99 -16.54
CA PHE A 968 56.11 -30.08 -17.81
C PHE A 968 54.69 -30.75 -17.85
N ASP A 969 53.68 -30.32 -18.65
CA ASP A 969 53.40 -29.04 -19.37
C ASP A 969 51.97 -28.92 -20.01
N GLY A 970 51.64 -27.76 -20.61
CA GLY A 970 50.54 -27.50 -21.60
C GLY A 970 49.31 -26.76 -21.04
N GLU A 971 48.86 -25.55 -21.44
CA GLU A 971 48.71 -24.84 -22.75
C GLU A 971 47.59 -25.44 -23.66
N ASP A 972 46.74 -24.70 -24.39
CA ASP A 972 46.51 -23.25 -24.58
C ASP A 972 45.02 -23.06 -25.04
N SER A 973 44.21 -22.01 -24.77
CA SER A 973 44.22 -20.55 -25.06
C SER A 973 43.42 -20.07 -26.30
N ASP A 974 42.55 -19.09 -26.02
CA ASP A 974 41.99 -18.01 -26.87
C ASP A 974 40.89 -18.20 -27.95
N SER A 975 40.27 -17.07 -28.34
CA SER A 975 39.03 -16.93 -29.15
C SER A 975 39.21 -16.15 -30.48
N PRO A 976 38.25 -16.20 -31.44
CA PRO A 976 37.76 -14.92 -32.01
C PRO A 976 36.30 -14.86 -32.56
N ARG A 977 35.61 -13.77 -32.18
CA ARG A 977 34.77 -12.83 -32.98
C ARG A 977 33.87 -13.25 -34.18
N HIS A 978 32.60 -12.84 -34.07
CA HIS A 978 31.70 -12.17 -35.06
C HIS A 978 30.97 -12.93 -36.20
N SER A 979 29.63 -12.69 -36.22
CA SER A 979 28.76 -12.32 -37.38
C SER A 979 27.61 -13.26 -37.83
N THR A 980 26.38 -12.78 -37.56
CA THR A 980 25.16 -12.78 -38.41
C THR A 980 24.38 -14.07 -38.79
N ALA A 981 23.04 -13.89 -38.81
CA ALA A 981 22.01 -14.54 -39.65
C ALA A 981 21.11 -15.68 -39.07
N SER A 982 19.92 -15.26 -38.62
CA SER A 982 18.59 -15.73 -39.09
C SER A 982 17.99 -17.10 -38.70
N ASN A 983 16.89 -16.99 -37.92
CA ASN A 983 15.58 -17.66 -38.08
C ASN A 983 15.33 -19.14 -37.70
N SER A 984 14.02 -19.40 -37.50
CA SER A 984 13.31 -20.70 -37.50
C SER A 984 13.45 -21.62 -36.27
N SER A 985 12.61 -21.31 -35.27
CA SER A 985 11.74 -22.25 -34.56
C SER A 985 11.65 -23.71 -35.07
N ASN A 986 11.73 -24.69 -34.16
CA ASN A 986 10.54 -25.44 -33.79
C ASN A 986 10.65 -26.22 -32.46
N LEU A 987 9.51 -26.71 -31.98
CA LEU A 987 9.30 -27.34 -30.67
C LEU A 987 9.66 -28.85 -30.66
N SER A 988 10.07 -29.36 -29.51
CA SER A 988 10.02 -30.80 -29.17
C SER A 988 10.04 -31.01 -27.66
N SER A 989 9.04 -31.72 -27.15
CA SER A 989 8.91 -32.11 -25.72
C SER A 989 8.74 -33.65 -25.62
N PRO A 990 8.54 -34.27 -24.43
CA PRO A 990 9.51 -35.22 -23.88
C PRO A 990 9.14 -36.71 -24.07
N PRO A 991 10.11 -37.63 -23.90
CA PRO A 991 9.86 -39.08 -23.96
C PRO A 991 9.34 -39.67 -22.65
N SER A 992 8.37 -40.59 -22.72
CA SER A 992 7.94 -41.52 -21.67
C SER A 992 6.92 -42.53 -22.23
N PRO A 993 6.71 -43.70 -21.60
CA PRO A 993 7.67 -44.58 -20.92
C PRO A 993 7.65 -46.02 -21.50
N VAL A 994 8.62 -46.87 -21.18
CA VAL A 994 8.63 -48.28 -21.64
C VAL A 994 8.66 -49.28 -20.48
N SER A 995 7.75 -50.25 -20.56
CA SER A 995 7.65 -51.51 -19.79
C SER A 995 6.68 -52.40 -20.59
N PRO A 996 6.77 -53.75 -20.58
CA PRO A 996 7.00 -54.55 -19.37
C PRO A 996 7.83 -55.85 -19.53
N ARG A 997 8.09 -56.54 -18.42
CA ARG A 997 8.02 -58.02 -18.34
C ARG A 997 7.79 -58.50 -16.89
N LYS A 998 7.22 -59.70 -16.75
CA LYS A 998 6.82 -60.33 -15.48
C LYS A 998 7.90 -61.31 -15.00
N THR A 999 8.07 -61.51 -13.69
CA THR A 999 7.73 -62.79 -13.01
C THR A 999 7.87 -62.77 -11.48
N LYS A 1000 6.91 -63.44 -10.82
CA LYS A 1000 6.99 -64.23 -9.57
C LYS A 1000 7.84 -63.71 -8.38
N SER A 1001 7.14 -63.42 -7.28
CA SER A 1001 7.65 -63.54 -5.91
C SER A 1001 7.65 -65.01 -5.43
N LEU A 1002 8.53 -65.34 -4.48
CA LEU A 1002 8.29 -66.32 -3.40
C LEU A 1002 9.38 -66.19 -2.29
N SER A 1003 8.93 -66.48 -1.07
CA SER A 1003 9.62 -66.53 0.24
C SER A 1003 11.02 -67.16 0.34
N LEU A 1004 11.85 -66.70 1.30
CA LEU A 1004 12.03 -67.35 2.62
C LEU A 1004 12.89 -66.52 3.61
N GLU A 1005 13.11 -67.07 4.81
CA GLU A 1005 13.62 -66.42 6.04
C GLU A 1005 15.13 -66.61 6.27
N SER A 1006 15.77 -65.59 6.87
CA SER A 1006 16.78 -65.68 7.96
C SER A 1006 17.30 -64.26 8.24
N THR A 1007 17.25 -63.68 9.45
CA THR A 1007 17.92 -64.07 10.71
C THR A 1007 19.45 -63.88 10.64
N ASP A 1008 19.94 -62.77 11.20
CA ASP A 1008 21.05 -62.83 12.17
C ASP A 1008 21.07 -61.63 13.13
N ARG A 1009 21.94 -61.66 14.16
CA ARG A 1009 21.99 -60.73 15.29
C ARG A 1009 23.26 -59.87 15.32
N GLY A 1010 23.13 -58.67 15.89
CA GLY A 1010 24.24 -57.83 16.37
C GLY A 1010 24.00 -56.34 16.08
N GLY A 1011 24.08 -55.39 17.01
CA GLY A 1011 24.28 -55.49 18.46
C GLY A 1011 25.39 -54.56 18.97
N TRP A 1012 25.16 -53.94 20.13
CA TRP A 1012 26.04 -53.04 20.89
C TRP A 1012 26.08 -51.55 20.43
N GLU A 1013 25.48 -50.71 21.28
CA GLU A 1013 25.81 -49.31 21.57
C GLU A 1013 27.25 -49.19 22.17
N PRO A 1014 27.88 -48.00 22.27
CA PRO A 1014 27.29 -46.67 22.49
C PRO A 1014 27.48 -45.62 21.38
#